data_AF-A0A1V8UTJ3-F1
#
_entry.id   AF-A0A1V8UTJ3-F1
#
_cell.length_a   1.000
_cell.length_b   1.000
_cell.length_c   1.000
_cell.angle_alpha   90.00
_cell.angle_beta   90.00
_cell.angle_gamma   90.00
#
_symmetry.space_group_name_H-M   'P 1'
#
loop_
_entity.id
_entity.type
_entity.pdbx_description
1 polymer ?
#
loop_
_entity_poly.entity_id
_entity_poly.type
_entity_poly.pdbx_seq_one_letter_code
_entity_poly.pdbx_strand_id
1 'polypeptide(L)'
;MATTHVVSLFLPYTVNFEDKEQDSRPPSPTPRTHSRRASAVSIATRHSTTSLLDPTPPRTPGGTEVDDAFPQFGPLSAALHFAKPGDPHSLVRNDAHLPDWGKQAVFNQPQSRAGLMPSGSILDFAKAHEDLQRQRKDSHQRSRRVSPKSKSSRAGSHDRAYEDKTWTVVTGVHGNGGLTNDIRDAKDTGDFDVTWVGTIGFPTDSIPAAMKDDISDALLHEWQSSTVFVKDKDLDGHYVHYCKTILWPIFNYQVPDHPKSKAFLDHSYGFYKSVNQAFADNIIGSYKKDDIIWVHDYHLLLVPRMVREKCPDAQIGFFLHTAFPSSEVFRCLAMREDLLNGMLGADLIAFQTDEYAQHFLQTCSRLLTVETVAEGVQMESRFVNVTSCPIGINLASTQAIRETAEVQDKIDLLARQYKGKKLIVARDKLDHIRGVRQKLLAFELFLNRHPEWASKVVLIQVATSTSESAELLSTVTNIVTRIDSVHSSLEHGSPLKFLQQDIPYAEFIALCTVADILMITSLRDGMNLTCHEYVICQDGTLSHKKWGPLILSEFTGSAVLFGKSHLSVNPWDFSGMAKAIKQALEMGVDEKARRWSHLHDVVQSHTGGLWFKQLAQSLEKVHTEHGARDAASVPRLPVQQVCDKYRTAKRRVFFLDYEGTLAPHRTPAGLPLSSPQRVLDSLNELISDSKNTVYVMSGRKPSDLESDFRTVKGFGLIAENGCFVSSFGSESPAPDSPGLQRSTSRGVRRDWTGFPDMKATEEWKTAVKGILQYYLERLEGSYIEERNCSLIFRFDKATDQDAATRMGGECSDHINDACNSMRVRVVPIRQAVLIESLDWSKRSAATHILDELRAQHDIGVEDGKQPTDFLFIAGDDREDEVVFRWANELGKSGEVENVYTVSVGKRNTEATSTLTQGTTGLLSVLGRLTKISADAAPRDYFNSKMKA
;
A
#
# COMPACT_ATOMS: atom_id res chain seq x y z
N MET A 1 23.82 12.92 -10.22
CA MET A 1 22.54 13.00 -9.47
C MET A 1 22.24 11.61 -8.96
N ALA A 2 21.43 11.46 -7.92
CA ALA A 2 20.85 10.15 -7.59
C ALA A 2 19.92 9.73 -8.74
N THR A 3 19.94 8.47 -9.14
CA THR A 3 19.02 7.97 -10.16
C THR A 3 17.76 7.43 -9.49
N THR A 4 16.59 7.75 -10.02
CA THR A 4 15.30 7.24 -9.53
C THR A 4 14.90 6.00 -10.33
N HIS A 5 14.91 4.85 -9.67
CA HIS A 5 14.44 3.57 -10.20
C HIS A 5 12.92 3.49 -10.06
N VAL A 6 12.20 3.64 -11.16
CA VAL A 6 10.74 3.46 -11.22
C VAL A 6 10.45 2.00 -11.56
N VAL A 7 9.85 1.28 -10.62
CA VAL A 7 9.65 -0.16 -10.70
C VAL A 7 8.18 -0.48 -10.93
N SER A 8 7.86 -1.11 -12.07
CA SER A 8 6.52 -1.56 -12.41
C SER A 8 6.56 -2.89 -13.19
N LEU A 9 5.47 -3.66 -13.17
CA LEU A 9 5.47 -5.00 -13.76
C LEU A 9 5.88 -5.03 -15.24
N PHE A 10 5.46 -4.04 -16.02
CA PHE A 10 5.81 -3.86 -17.42
C PHE A 10 6.67 -2.61 -17.60
N LEU A 11 7.51 -2.58 -18.63
CA LEU A 11 8.26 -1.41 -19.09
C LEU A 11 7.38 -0.48 -19.95
N PRO A 12 7.77 0.80 -20.13
CA PRO A 12 7.04 1.74 -20.98
C PRO A 12 7.42 1.57 -22.47
N TYR A 13 8.38 0.68 -22.75
CA TYR A 13 8.88 0.29 -24.05
C TYR A 13 8.88 -1.24 -24.16
N THR A 14 8.69 -1.73 -25.37
CA THR A 14 8.68 -3.15 -25.74
C THR A 14 9.40 -3.32 -27.08
N VAL A 15 9.47 -4.55 -27.58
CA VAL A 15 10.20 -4.88 -28.81
C VAL A 15 9.29 -5.52 -29.84
N ASN A 16 9.32 -5.02 -31.07
CA ASN A 16 8.68 -5.64 -32.22
C ASN A 16 9.74 -6.40 -33.04
N PHE A 17 9.42 -7.61 -33.52
CA PHE A 17 10.32 -8.36 -34.39
C PHE A 17 9.96 -8.20 -35.86
N GLU A 18 10.96 -8.00 -36.69
CA GLU A 18 10.81 -7.88 -38.14
C GLU A 18 11.44 -9.10 -38.80
N ASP A 19 10.71 -9.67 -39.77
CA ASP A 19 11.26 -10.71 -40.63
C ASP A 19 12.20 -10.03 -41.61
N LYS A 20 13.47 -10.47 -41.66
CA LYS A 20 14.44 -9.93 -42.64
C LYS A 20 13.85 -10.01 -44.06
N GLU A 21 13.86 -8.90 -44.77
CA GLU A 21 13.54 -8.88 -46.19
C GLU A 21 14.43 -9.90 -46.91
N GLN A 22 13.81 -10.94 -47.49
CA GLN A 22 14.53 -11.81 -48.41
C GLN A 22 14.79 -11.02 -49.69
N ASP A 23 16.07 -10.70 -49.93
CA ASP A 23 16.56 -10.20 -51.21
C ASP A 23 15.83 -10.89 -52.36
N SER A 24 15.20 -10.07 -53.21
CA SER A 24 14.18 -10.53 -54.16
C SER A 24 14.71 -11.63 -55.07
N ARG A 25 14.36 -12.89 -54.80
CA ARG A 25 14.54 -13.97 -55.77
C ARG A 25 13.66 -13.68 -56.99
N PRO A 26 14.20 -13.69 -58.21
CA PRO A 26 13.40 -13.45 -59.40
C PRO A 26 12.31 -14.54 -59.52
N PRO A 27 11.09 -14.18 -59.96
CA PRO A 27 9.96 -15.10 -59.95
C PRO A 27 10.22 -16.28 -60.90
N SER A 28 10.22 -17.49 -60.33
CA SER A 28 10.24 -18.74 -61.10
C SER A 28 8.96 -18.87 -61.96
N PRO A 29 9.06 -19.35 -63.21
CA PRO A 29 7.96 -19.26 -64.17
C PRO A 29 6.76 -20.14 -63.80
N THR A 30 5.56 -19.59 -63.99
CA THR A 30 4.27 -20.27 -63.78
C THR A 30 4.13 -21.54 -64.64
N PRO A 31 3.75 -22.70 -64.08
CA PRO A 31 3.41 -23.88 -64.87
C PRO A 31 2.13 -23.63 -65.70
N ARG A 32 2.18 -23.94 -67.00
CA ARG A 32 1.02 -23.78 -67.91
C ARG A 32 -0.13 -24.71 -67.53
N THR A 33 -1.32 -24.14 -67.35
CA THR A 33 -2.57 -24.90 -67.25
C THR A 33 -2.97 -25.46 -68.63
N HIS A 34 -2.72 -26.75 -68.85
CA HIS A 34 -3.32 -27.47 -69.98
C HIS A 34 -4.62 -28.18 -69.56
N SER A 35 -5.72 -27.81 -70.20
CA SER A 35 -7.02 -28.45 -70.09
C SER A 35 -7.04 -29.82 -70.78
N ARG A 36 -7.54 -30.87 -70.12
CA ARG A 36 -8.76 -31.61 -70.58
C ARG A 36 -9.18 -32.82 -69.73
N ARG A 37 -10.51 -32.99 -69.70
CA ARG A 37 -11.32 -34.23 -69.59
C ARG A 37 -11.30 -35.06 -68.29
N ALA A 38 -12.45 -35.01 -67.61
CA ALA A 38 -12.97 -36.11 -66.79
C ALA A 38 -13.67 -37.18 -67.66
N SER A 39 -13.64 -38.45 -67.25
CA SER A 39 -14.79 -39.39 -67.17
C SER A 39 -14.39 -40.87 -67.03
N ALA A 40 -14.77 -41.53 -65.93
CA ALA A 40 -15.02 -42.98 -65.71
C ALA A 40 -14.90 -43.26 -64.19
N VAL A 41 -15.96 -43.35 -63.36
CA VAL A 41 -17.07 -44.33 -63.28
C VAL A 41 -16.65 -45.74 -62.83
N SER A 42 -16.99 -46.09 -61.57
CA SER A 42 -17.58 -47.40 -61.20
C SER A 42 -18.39 -47.32 -59.88
N ILE A 43 -19.43 -48.18 -59.78
CA ILE A 43 -20.61 -48.16 -58.87
C ILE A 43 -21.08 -49.63 -58.68
N ALA A 44 -21.73 -50.12 -57.60
CA ALA A 44 -22.27 -49.53 -56.36
C ALA A 44 -21.51 -50.05 -55.10
N THR A 45 -22.05 -50.48 -53.94
CA THR A 45 -23.37 -50.93 -53.40
C THR A 45 -23.55 -50.39 -51.96
N ARG A 46 -24.66 -49.71 -51.56
CA ARG A 46 -25.99 -50.24 -51.13
C ARG A 46 -25.89 -51.29 -49.99
N HIS A 47 -26.61 -51.26 -48.86
CA HIS A 47 -27.98 -50.82 -48.50
C HIS A 47 -28.08 -50.38 -46.99
N SER A 48 -29.20 -49.93 -46.37
CA SER A 48 -30.17 -48.82 -46.67
C SER A 48 -31.39 -48.80 -45.69
N THR A 49 -31.67 -47.68 -44.99
CA THR A 49 -33.03 -47.28 -44.48
C THR A 49 -32.98 -45.82 -43.95
N THR A 50 -33.65 -44.76 -44.45
CA THR A 50 -35.10 -44.39 -44.59
C THR A 50 -35.80 -44.03 -43.26
N SER A 51 -36.54 -42.91 -43.08
CA SER A 51 -36.88 -41.81 -44.01
C SER A 51 -37.54 -40.58 -43.33
N LEU A 52 -37.56 -39.44 -44.04
CA LEU A 52 -38.59 -38.35 -44.08
C LEU A 52 -39.01 -37.60 -42.80
N LEU A 53 -38.81 -36.27 -42.80
CA LEU A 53 -39.89 -35.27 -43.02
C LEU A 53 -39.28 -33.87 -43.22
N ASP A 54 -39.68 -33.19 -44.29
CA ASP A 54 -39.29 -31.81 -44.64
C ASP A 54 -40.53 -31.11 -45.22
N PRO A 55 -40.79 -29.84 -44.88
CA PRO A 55 -41.23 -28.92 -45.93
C PRO A 55 -40.55 -27.54 -45.86
N THR A 56 -39.95 -27.13 -46.97
CA THR A 56 -39.35 -25.80 -47.17
C THR A 56 -40.41 -24.71 -47.38
N PRO A 57 -40.23 -23.50 -46.83
CA PRO A 57 -40.80 -22.27 -47.38
C PRO A 57 -39.76 -21.46 -48.20
N PRO A 58 -40.19 -20.49 -49.04
CA PRO A 58 -39.39 -20.02 -50.17
C PRO A 58 -38.48 -18.81 -49.88
N ARG A 59 -37.54 -18.55 -50.80
CA ARG A 59 -36.74 -17.32 -50.86
C ARG A 59 -37.65 -16.10 -51.07
N THR A 60 -37.50 -15.08 -50.23
CA THR A 60 -37.96 -13.71 -50.47
C THR A 60 -36.77 -12.78 -50.77
N PRO A 61 -36.86 -11.90 -51.78
CA PRO A 61 -35.89 -10.83 -52.00
C PRO A 61 -36.28 -9.56 -51.22
N GLY A 62 -35.28 -8.84 -50.71
CA GLY A 62 -35.48 -7.53 -50.05
C GLY A 62 -34.97 -7.50 -48.62
N GLY A 63 -33.68 -7.17 -48.46
CA GLY A 63 -33.08 -6.71 -47.22
C GLY A 63 -32.29 -5.45 -47.55
N THR A 64 -32.64 -4.33 -46.91
CA THR A 64 -32.04 -3.01 -47.15
C THR A 64 -30.54 -3.01 -46.92
N GLU A 65 -29.82 -2.23 -47.74
CA GLU A 65 -28.41 -1.89 -47.48
C GLU A 65 -28.30 -1.28 -46.08
N VAL A 66 -27.47 -1.90 -45.23
CA VAL A 66 -27.09 -1.34 -43.94
C VAL A 66 -25.92 -0.40 -44.21
N ASP A 67 -26.09 0.90 -43.93
CA ASP A 67 -25.01 1.89 -43.92
C ASP A 67 -24.02 1.59 -42.78
N ASP A 68 -23.18 0.56 -42.98
CA ASP A 68 -22.00 0.30 -42.16
C ASP A 68 -20.91 1.35 -42.48
N ALA A 69 -21.17 2.59 -42.06
CA ALA A 69 -20.26 3.73 -42.17
C ALA A 69 -19.08 3.67 -41.16
N PHE A 70 -18.68 2.47 -40.75
CA PHE A 70 -17.48 2.18 -39.99
C PHE A 70 -16.70 1.10 -40.74
N PRO A 71 -15.44 1.35 -41.17
CA PRO A 71 -14.66 0.32 -41.84
C PRO A 71 -14.43 -0.85 -40.89
N GLN A 72 -14.82 -2.06 -41.31
CA GLN A 72 -14.36 -3.29 -40.66
C GLN A 72 -12.86 -3.44 -40.93
N PHE A 73 -12.04 -2.89 -40.03
CA PHE A 73 -10.60 -3.04 -40.10
C PHE A 73 -10.19 -4.48 -39.80
N GLY A 74 -9.09 -4.90 -40.44
CA GLY A 74 -8.45 -6.21 -40.22
C GLY A 74 -7.81 -6.35 -38.82
N PRO A 75 -6.87 -7.29 -38.64
CA PRO A 75 -6.36 -7.64 -37.31
C PRO A 75 -5.84 -6.42 -36.51
N LEU A 76 -6.11 -6.46 -35.21
CA LEU A 76 -5.89 -5.42 -34.20
C LEU A 76 -4.49 -4.77 -34.31
N SER A 77 -4.40 -3.61 -34.95
CA SER A 77 -3.14 -2.89 -35.18
C SER A 77 -2.71 -2.05 -33.98
N ALA A 78 -1.39 -1.99 -33.74
CA ALA A 78 -0.75 -1.12 -32.74
C ALA A 78 -1.18 0.34 -32.81
N ALA A 79 -1.55 0.81 -34.01
CA ALA A 79 -1.94 2.19 -34.27
C ALA A 79 -3.11 2.68 -33.39
N LEU A 80 -3.95 1.79 -32.87
CA LEU A 80 -5.09 2.18 -32.02
C LEU A 80 -4.63 2.65 -30.63
N HIS A 81 -3.54 2.12 -30.08
CA HIS A 81 -3.18 2.35 -28.67
C HIS A 81 -2.45 3.68 -28.42
N PHE A 82 -1.92 4.31 -29.47
CA PHE A 82 -1.06 5.48 -29.36
C PHE A 82 -1.67 6.69 -30.06
N ALA A 83 -1.32 7.89 -29.60
CA ALA A 83 -1.69 9.14 -30.27
C ALA A 83 -0.92 9.36 -31.58
N LYS A 84 0.31 8.85 -31.66
CA LYS A 84 1.13 8.82 -32.88
C LYS A 84 1.73 7.41 -33.05
N PRO A 85 1.20 6.58 -33.95
CA PRO A 85 1.74 5.25 -34.22
C PRO A 85 3.20 5.32 -34.71
N GLY A 86 4.11 4.60 -34.05
CA GLY A 86 5.54 4.59 -34.38
C GLY A 86 6.37 5.70 -33.74
N ASP A 87 5.76 6.64 -33.01
CA ASP A 87 6.49 7.59 -32.16
C ASP A 87 6.69 6.97 -30.75
N PRO A 88 7.94 6.66 -30.34
CA PRO A 88 8.20 6.05 -29.04
C PRO A 88 7.84 6.97 -27.86
N HIS A 89 7.77 8.29 -28.09
CA HIS A 89 7.39 9.29 -27.09
C HIS A 89 5.90 9.65 -27.13
N SER A 90 5.10 9.06 -28.04
CA SER A 90 3.64 9.22 -28.04
C SER A 90 3.06 8.92 -26.65
N LEU A 91 2.06 9.71 -26.22
CA LEU A 91 1.24 9.33 -25.08
C LEU A 91 0.66 7.93 -25.29
N VAL A 92 0.65 7.18 -24.19
CA VAL A 92 -0.12 5.95 -24.02
C VAL A 92 -1.48 6.33 -23.45
N ARG A 93 -2.52 5.51 -23.62
CA ARG A 93 -3.82 5.81 -23.02
C ARG A 93 -3.76 5.71 -21.49
N ASN A 94 -4.48 6.58 -20.79
CA ASN A 94 -4.47 6.62 -19.32
C ASN A 94 -5.29 5.48 -18.66
N ASP A 95 -6.00 4.63 -19.43
CA ASP A 95 -6.65 3.44 -18.89
C ASP A 95 -5.66 2.28 -18.65
N ALA A 96 -5.55 1.83 -17.40
CA ALA A 96 -4.63 0.79 -16.94
C ALA A 96 -5.00 -0.65 -17.40
N HIS A 97 -5.69 -0.79 -18.54
CA HIS A 97 -6.37 -2.01 -18.96
C HIS A 97 -6.11 -2.32 -20.43
N LEU A 98 -5.20 -3.26 -20.64
CA LEU A 98 -4.52 -3.52 -21.91
C LEU A 98 -4.61 -5.03 -22.23
N PRO A 99 -4.22 -5.49 -23.43
CA PRO A 99 -4.54 -6.82 -23.95
C PRO A 99 -4.11 -7.99 -23.03
N ASP A 100 -4.81 -9.12 -23.13
CA ASP A 100 -4.49 -10.28 -22.31
C ASP A 100 -3.06 -10.80 -22.56
N TRP A 101 -2.37 -11.16 -21.48
CA TRP A 101 -1.00 -11.69 -21.53
C TRP A 101 -0.87 -12.88 -22.50
N GLY A 102 0.17 -12.84 -23.33
CA GLY A 102 0.47 -13.90 -24.30
C GLY A 102 -0.44 -13.97 -25.54
N LYS A 103 -1.40 -13.03 -25.72
CA LYS A 103 -2.30 -12.96 -26.88
C LYS A 103 -2.25 -11.62 -27.62
N GLN A 104 -1.05 -11.08 -27.85
CA GLN A 104 -0.91 -9.87 -28.66
C GLN A 104 -0.97 -10.18 -30.16
N ALA A 105 -1.97 -9.62 -30.84
CA ALA A 105 -2.02 -9.52 -32.31
C ALA A 105 -1.37 -8.21 -32.84
N VAL A 106 -0.90 -7.37 -31.91
CA VAL A 106 -0.52 -5.96 -32.11
C VAL A 106 0.90 -5.79 -32.65
N PHE A 107 1.82 -6.65 -32.20
CA PHE A 107 3.23 -6.70 -32.62
C PHE A 107 3.58 -8.15 -32.98
N ASN A 108 4.63 -8.35 -33.77
CA ASN A 108 5.12 -9.67 -34.15
C ASN A 108 5.97 -10.27 -33.00
N GLN A 109 5.31 -10.61 -31.90
CA GLN A 109 5.94 -11.06 -30.65
C GLN A 109 5.71 -12.57 -30.39
N PRO A 110 6.58 -13.23 -29.61
CA PRO A 110 6.39 -14.62 -29.20
C PRO A 110 5.06 -14.89 -28.47
N GLN A 111 4.56 -16.12 -28.63
CA GLN A 111 3.45 -16.65 -27.83
C GLN A 111 3.97 -17.44 -26.62
N SER A 112 3.20 -17.39 -25.53
CA SER A 112 3.58 -18.01 -24.25
C SER A 112 3.76 -19.53 -24.39
N ARG A 113 4.87 -20.03 -23.84
CA ARG A 113 5.17 -21.47 -23.75
C ARG A 113 4.64 -22.12 -22.47
N ALA A 114 3.88 -21.40 -21.64
CA ALA A 114 3.29 -21.94 -20.42
C ALA A 114 2.33 -23.12 -20.71
N GLY A 115 2.42 -24.17 -19.89
CA GLY A 115 1.57 -25.36 -20.03
C GLY A 115 0.13 -25.13 -19.58
N LEU A 116 -0.81 -25.92 -20.11
CA LEU A 116 -2.23 -25.84 -19.75
C LEU A 116 -2.49 -26.03 -18.24
N MET A 117 -3.46 -25.28 -17.73
CA MET A 117 -3.76 -25.17 -16.29
C MET A 117 -4.10 -26.50 -15.61
N PRO A 118 -3.78 -26.66 -14.31
CA PRO A 118 -4.56 -27.52 -13.43
C PRO A 118 -5.99 -26.98 -13.34
N SER A 119 -6.99 -27.86 -13.44
CA SER A 119 -8.40 -27.49 -13.36
C SER A 119 -8.77 -26.88 -12.01
N GLY A 120 -9.68 -25.89 -12.00
CA GLY A 120 -10.12 -25.20 -10.78
C GLY A 120 -10.95 -26.05 -9.80
N SER A 121 -11.36 -27.25 -10.21
CA SER A 121 -12.13 -28.24 -9.43
C SER A 121 -11.20 -29.27 -8.78
N ILE A 122 -11.39 -29.53 -7.48
CA ILE A 122 -10.61 -30.53 -6.71
C ILE A 122 -10.77 -31.93 -7.29
N LEU A 123 -11.97 -32.28 -7.76
CA LEU A 123 -12.27 -33.57 -8.37
C LEU A 123 -11.54 -33.74 -9.70
N ASP A 124 -11.49 -32.68 -10.51
CA ASP A 124 -10.80 -32.68 -11.79
C ASP A 124 -9.28 -32.58 -11.62
N PHE A 125 -8.78 -31.95 -10.54
CA PHE A 125 -7.34 -31.93 -10.21
C PHE A 125 -6.82 -33.33 -9.88
N ALA A 126 -7.55 -34.10 -9.05
CA ALA A 126 -7.20 -35.49 -8.75
C ALA A 126 -7.17 -36.34 -10.03
N LYS A 127 -8.19 -36.18 -10.89
CA LYS A 127 -8.32 -36.87 -12.17
C LYS A 127 -7.23 -36.49 -13.17
N ALA A 128 -6.93 -35.20 -13.33
CA ALA A 128 -5.86 -34.70 -14.19
C ALA A 128 -4.48 -35.15 -13.70
N HIS A 129 -4.27 -35.26 -12.38
CA HIS A 129 -3.04 -35.79 -11.81
C HIS A 129 -2.91 -37.30 -12.03
N GLU A 130 -4.00 -38.07 -11.91
CA GLU A 130 -4.03 -39.49 -12.33
C GLU A 130 -3.74 -39.65 -13.82
N ASP A 131 -4.35 -38.83 -14.68
CA ASP A 131 -4.15 -38.89 -16.13
C ASP A 131 -2.73 -38.46 -16.54
N LEU A 132 -2.12 -37.47 -15.89
CA LEU A 132 -0.70 -37.12 -16.05
C LEU A 132 0.23 -38.26 -15.58
N GLN A 133 -0.11 -38.95 -14.50
CA GLN A 133 0.63 -40.14 -14.07
C GLN A 133 0.46 -41.33 -15.03
N ARG A 134 -0.74 -41.51 -15.61
CA ARG A 134 -0.98 -42.50 -16.67
C ARG A 134 -0.18 -42.16 -17.93
N GLN A 135 -0.21 -40.93 -18.42
CA GLN A 135 0.60 -40.50 -19.56
C GLN A 135 2.11 -40.66 -19.32
N ARG A 136 2.61 -40.40 -18.10
CA ARG A 136 4.00 -40.68 -17.72
C ARG A 136 4.32 -42.18 -17.71
N LYS A 137 3.42 -43.03 -17.21
CA LYS A 137 3.58 -44.50 -17.26
C LYS A 137 3.53 -45.03 -18.70
N ASP A 138 2.63 -44.52 -19.53
CA ASP A 138 2.47 -44.90 -20.94
C ASP A 138 3.66 -44.44 -21.80
N SER A 139 4.24 -43.26 -21.53
CA SER A 139 5.45 -42.80 -22.22
C SER A 139 6.67 -43.66 -21.87
N HIS A 140 6.81 -44.07 -20.60
CA HIS A 140 7.83 -45.04 -20.18
C HIS A 140 7.60 -46.46 -20.74
N GLN A 141 6.35 -46.90 -20.93
CA GLN A 141 6.07 -48.19 -21.60
C GLN A 141 6.33 -48.12 -23.11
N ARG A 142 5.94 -47.02 -23.79
CA ARG A 142 6.22 -46.81 -25.23
C ARG A 142 7.71 -46.70 -25.54
N SER A 143 8.50 -46.12 -24.62
CA SER A 143 9.97 -46.06 -24.70
C SER A 143 10.63 -47.45 -24.81
N ARG A 144 10.00 -48.52 -24.30
CA ARG A 144 10.55 -49.89 -24.31
C ARG A 144 10.21 -50.73 -25.55
N ARG A 145 9.51 -50.20 -26.57
CA ARG A 145 8.98 -51.03 -27.69
C ARG A 145 9.24 -50.54 -29.12
N VAL A 146 10.14 -49.58 -29.36
CA VAL A 146 10.44 -49.09 -30.72
C VAL A 146 11.94 -49.01 -30.97
N SER A 147 12.42 -49.76 -31.97
CA SER A 147 13.78 -49.72 -32.49
C SER A 147 14.00 -48.54 -33.46
N PRO A 148 15.23 -48.04 -33.63
CA PRO A 148 15.46 -46.71 -34.18
C PRO A 148 15.40 -46.67 -35.71
N LYS A 149 14.43 -45.93 -36.27
CA LYS A 149 14.52 -45.35 -37.62
C LYS A 149 14.04 -43.89 -37.62
N SER A 150 14.92 -43.03 -38.14
CA SER A 150 14.73 -41.63 -38.55
C SER A 150 13.61 -40.82 -37.86
N LYS A 151 13.98 -39.97 -36.91
CA LYS A 151 13.28 -38.71 -36.64
C LYS A 151 14.29 -37.57 -36.57
N SER A 152 14.38 -36.77 -37.64
CA SER A 152 15.03 -35.46 -37.54
C SER A 152 14.08 -34.44 -36.90
N SER A 153 14.66 -33.57 -36.09
CA SER A 153 14.37 -32.12 -36.00
C SER A 153 12.96 -31.59 -35.69
N ARG A 154 11.95 -32.37 -35.27
CA ARG A 154 10.66 -31.77 -34.83
C ARG A 154 10.66 -31.11 -33.44
N ALA A 155 11.73 -31.28 -32.66
CA ALA A 155 11.91 -30.61 -31.36
C ALA A 155 12.85 -29.38 -31.41
N GLY A 156 13.49 -29.11 -32.56
CA GLY A 156 14.52 -28.07 -32.69
C GLY A 156 14.20 -26.94 -33.67
N SER A 157 13.02 -26.91 -34.28
CA SER A 157 12.66 -25.87 -35.26
C SER A 157 11.94 -24.65 -34.67
N HIS A 158 11.56 -24.66 -33.39
CA HIS A 158 10.84 -23.56 -32.75
C HIS A 158 11.72 -22.59 -31.94
N ASP A 159 12.91 -23.01 -31.51
CA ASP A 159 13.89 -22.11 -30.88
C ASP A 159 14.64 -21.27 -31.93
N ARG A 160 14.84 -21.81 -33.13
CA ARG A 160 15.42 -21.09 -34.27
C ARG A 160 14.51 -20.04 -34.90
N ALA A 161 13.26 -19.91 -34.45
CA ALA A 161 12.27 -19.04 -35.06
C ALA A 161 12.58 -17.54 -34.88
N TYR A 162 13.44 -17.19 -33.92
CA TYR A 162 13.85 -15.81 -33.61
C TYR A 162 15.36 -15.58 -33.75
N GLU A 163 16.17 -16.60 -34.07
CA GLU A 163 17.63 -16.44 -34.26
C GLU A 163 17.98 -15.51 -35.44
N ASP A 164 17.16 -15.49 -36.49
CA ASP A 164 17.42 -14.74 -37.73
C ASP A 164 16.67 -13.39 -37.83
N LYS A 165 15.79 -13.05 -36.89
CA LYS A 165 14.94 -11.85 -36.96
C LYS A 165 15.68 -10.58 -36.53
N THR A 166 15.34 -9.45 -37.16
CA THR A 166 15.70 -8.12 -36.66
C THR A 166 14.65 -7.66 -35.65
N TRP A 167 14.97 -6.66 -34.84
CA TRP A 167 14.07 -6.16 -33.81
C TRP A 167 14.19 -4.64 -33.64
N THR A 168 13.09 -4.01 -33.27
CA THR A 168 12.97 -2.56 -33.09
C THR A 168 12.27 -2.24 -31.77
N VAL A 169 12.75 -1.22 -31.04
CA VAL A 169 12.12 -0.75 -29.80
C VAL A 169 10.91 0.12 -30.15
N VAL A 170 9.78 -0.17 -29.51
CA VAL A 170 8.50 0.53 -29.70
C VAL A 170 7.84 0.80 -28.35
N THR A 171 6.90 1.73 -28.28
CA THR A 171 6.17 2.01 -27.02
C THR A 171 5.45 0.78 -26.51
N GLY A 172 5.55 0.53 -25.20
CA GLY A 172 4.85 -0.55 -24.52
C GLY A 172 3.33 -0.37 -24.61
N VAL A 173 2.63 -1.39 -25.11
CA VAL A 173 1.16 -1.46 -25.04
C VAL A 173 0.69 -1.97 -23.68
N HIS A 174 1.55 -2.54 -22.82
CA HIS A 174 1.18 -2.97 -21.47
C HIS A 174 1.68 -2.00 -20.40
N GLY A 175 1.01 -1.95 -19.26
CA GLY A 175 1.42 -1.14 -18.10
C GLY A 175 0.30 -0.22 -17.60
N ASN A 176 0.68 0.78 -16.81
CA ASN A 176 -0.21 1.89 -16.46
C ASN A 176 0.20 3.08 -17.35
N GLY A 177 -0.58 3.37 -18.40
CA GLY A 177 -0.24 4.45 -19.33
C GLY A 177 -0.27 5.84 -18.67
N GLY A 178 -1.11 6.06 -17.66
CA GLY A 178 -1.10 7.28 -16.85
C GLY A 178 0.23 7.45 -16.13
N LEU A 179 0.69 6.42 -15.41
CA LEU A 179 2.01 6.41 -14.78
C LEU A 179 3.14 6.70 -15.78
N THR A 180 3.11 6.09 -16.97
CA THR A 180 4.10 6.34 -18.03
C THR A 180 4.08 7.80 -18.49
N ASN A 181 2.90 8.37 -18.72
CA ASN A 181 2.73 9.74 -19.19
C ASN A 181 3.15 10.78 -18.12
N ASP A 182 2.82 10.53 -16.86
CA ASP A 182 3.10 11.42 -15.74
C ASP A 182 4.59 11.44 -15.36
N ILE A 183 5.27 10.29 -15.46
CA ILE A 183 6.72 10.22 -15.25
C ILE A 183 7.49 10.80 -16.43
N ARG A 184 6.97 10.69 -17.66
CA ARG A 184 7.50 11.44 -18.81
C ARG A 184 7.35 12.96 -18.61
N ASP A 185 6.20 13.43 -18.12
CA ASP A 185 5.97 14.84 -17.77
C ASP A 185 7.03 15.35 -16.78
N ALA A 186 7.27 14.61 -15.69
CA ALA A 186 8.29 14.94 -14.68
C ALA A 186 9.73 14.85 -15.21
N LYS A 187 10.00 14.01 -16.21
CA LYS A 187 11.31 13.91 -16.87
C LYS A 187 11.54 15.08 -17.83
N ASP A 188 10.52 15.46 -18.61
CA ASP A 188 10.59 16.52 -19.61
C ASP A 188 10.71 17.91 -18.98
N THR A 189 10.24 18.10 -17.74
CA THR A 189 10.55 19.32 -16.95
C THR A 189 12.00 19.38 -16.45
N GLY A 190 12.76 18.30 -16.55
CA GLY A 190 14.18 18.23 -16.17
C GLY A 190 14.45 18.06 -14.67
N ASP A 191 13.41 17.79 -13.86
CA ASP A 191 13.55 17.67 -12.39
C ASP A 191 14.18 16.33 -11.94
N PHE A 192 14.11 15.26 -12.75
CA PHE A 192 14.47 13.89 -12.34
C PHE A 192 15.27 13.10 -13.39
N ASP A 193 16.34 12.42 -12.96
CA ASP A 193 16.97 11.33 -13.71
C ASP A 193 16.28 10.00 -13.35
N VAL A 194 15.64 9.38 -14.34
CA VAL A 194 14.76 8.23 -14.14
C VAL A 194 15.22 7.03 -14.97
N THR A 195 15.37 5.89 -14.29
CA THR A 195 15.52 4.57 -14.92
C THR A 195 14.28 3.74 -14.62
N TRP A 196 13.62 3.17 -15.62
CA TRP A 196 12.52 2.21 -15.40
C TRP A 196 13.06 0.81 -15.16
N VAL A 197 12.36 0.02 -14.36
CA VAL A 197 12.64 -1.40 -14.08
C VAL A 197 11.37 -2.19 -14.27
N GLY A 198 11.36 -3.15 -15.20
CA GLY A 198 10.15 -3.90 -15.54
C GLY A 198 10.36 -5.07 -16.51
N THR A 199 9.31 -5.85 -16.75
CA THR A 199 9.33 -6.87 -17.81
C THR A 199 9.01 -6.24 -19.17
N ILE A 200 9.50 -6.85 -20.25
CA ILE A 200 9.37 -6.32 -21.63
C ILE A 200 7.95 -6.41 -22.22
N GLY A 201 6.98 -6.93 -21.48
CA GLY A 201 5.57 -6.98 -21.89
C GLY A 201 5.16 -8.15 -22.78
N PHE A 202 6.05 -9.07 -23.15
CA PHE A 202 5.69 -10.26 -23.92
C PHE A 202 6.51 -11.51 -23.50
N PRO A 203 6.05 -12.73 -23.83
CA PRO A 203 6.74 -13.99 -23.49
C PRO A 203 8.15 -14.08 -24.06
N THR A 204 9.14 -14.49 -23.26
CA THR A 204 10.56 -14.46 -23.66
C THR A 204 11.22 -15.83 -23.77
N ASP A 205 10.57 -16.94 -23.38
CA ASP A 205 11.20 -18.27 -23.38
C ASP A 205 11.54 -18.83 -24.79
N SER A 206 11.16 -18.14 -25.87
CA SER A 206 11.57 -18.48 -27.25
C SER A 206 12.72 -17.65 -27.81
N ILE A 207 13.25 -16.68 -27.06
CA ILE A 207 14.31 -15.78 -27.53
C ILE A 207 15.68 -16.32 -27.08
N PRO A 208 16.67 -16.42 -27.98
CA PRO A 208 18.04 -16.81 -27.63
C PRO A 208 18.66 -15.89 -26.58
N ALA A 209 19.48 -16.45 -25.68
CA ALA A 209 20.08 -15.68 -24.57
C ALA A 209 20.85 -14.44 -25.04
N ALA A 210 21.74 -14.58 -26.03
CA ALA A 210 22.51 -13.46 -26.59
C ALA A 210 21.61 -12.31 -27.09
N MET A 211 20.47 -12.63 -27.73
CA MET A 211 19.51 -11.61 -28.18
C MET A 211 18.76 -10.96 -27.01
N LYS A 212 18.57 -11.66 -25.87
CA LYS A 212 18.04 -11.02 -24.65
C LYS A 212 19.04 -10.04 -24.06
N ASP A 213 20.32 -10.38 -24.08
CA ASP A 213 21.40 -9.52 -23.61
C ASP A 213 21.51 -8.26 -24.51
N ASP A 214 21.54 -8.43 -25.84
CA ASP A 214 21.53 -7.32 -26.81
C ASP A 214 20.32 -6.37 -26.62
N ILE A 215 19.11 -6.93 -26.41
CA ILE A 215 17.88 -6.16 -26.15
C ILE A 215 17.94 -5.43 -24.80
N SER A 216 18.48 -6.08 -23.77
CA SER A 216 18.65 -5.50 -22.43
C SER A 216 19.59 -4.30 -22.46
N ASP A 217 20.75 -4.45 -23.12
CA ASP A 217 21.76 -3.40 -23.21
C ASP A 217 21.23 -2.19 -23.99
N ALA A 218 20.52 -2.39 -25.10
CA ALA A 218 19.91 -1.30 -25.84
C ALA A 218 18.79 -0.60 -25.05
N LEU A 219 17.91 -1.33 -24.38
CA LEU A 219 16.86 -0.74 -23.54
C LEU A 219 17.44 0.02 -22.35
N LEU A 220 18.54 -0.46 -21.75
CA LEU A 220 19.22 0.24 -20.66
C LEU A 220 19.93 1.51 -21.13
N HIS A 221 20.71 1.43 -22.22
CA HIS A 221 21.57 2.53 -22.67
C HIS A 221 20.84 3.60 -23.50
N GLU A 222 19.88 3.22 -24.35
CA GLU A 222 19.16 4.16 -25.21
C GLU A 222 17.84 4.63 -24.58
N TRP A 223 17.18 3.76 -23.81
CA TRP A 223 15.81 3.98 -23.30
C TRP A 223 15.71 4.09 -21.78
N GLN A 224 16.84 4.09 -21.06
CA GLN A 224 16.92 4.10 -19.59
C GLN A 224 15.96 3.10 -18.93
N SER A 225 15.90 1.88 -19.46
CA SER A 225 14.92 0.84 -19.09
C SER A 225 15.61 -0.49 -18.81
N SER A 226 15.77 -0.84 -17.53
CA SER A 226 16.28 -2.14 -17.07
C SER A 226 15.23 -3.24 -17.26
N THR A 227 15.55 -4.24 -18.08
CA THR A 227 14.69 -5.40 -18.30
C THR A 227 14.84 -6.47 -17.23
N VAL A 228 13.73 -6.88 -16.63
CA VAL A 228 13.63 -8.07 -15.77
C VAL A 228 13.14 -9.25 -16.61
N PHE A 229 14.02 -10.21 -16.92
CA PHE A 229 13.63 -11.45 -17.60
C PHE A 229 13.14 -12.50 -16.60
N VAL A 230 11.91 -12.95 -16.81
CA VAL A 230 11.26 -14.05 -16.07
C VAL A 230 10.75 -15.10 -17.07
N LYS A 231 10.61 -16.35 -16.62
CA LYS A 231 10.08 -17.44 -17.43
C LYS A 231 8.60 -17.21 -17.73
N ASP A 232 8.14 -17.62 -18.91
CA ASP A 232 6.75 -17.42 -19.37
C ASP A 232 5.76 -18.00 -18.35
N LYS A 233 6.07 -19.20 -17.82
CA LYS A 233 5.27 -19.90 -16.81
C LYS A 233 5.17 -19.13 -15.49
N ASP A 234 6.26 -18.50 -15.08
CA ASP A 234 6.33 -17.82 -13.78
C ASP A 234 5.59 -16.47 -13.85
N LEU A 235 5.69 -15.76 -14.98
CA LEU A 235 4.94 -14.52 -15.21
C LEU A 235 3.44 -14.76 -15.44
N ASP A 236 3.07 -15.84 -16.14
CA ASP A 236 1.67 -16.27 -16.28
C ASP A 236 1.06 -16.68 -14.92
N GLY A 237 1.82 -17.43 -14.11
CA GLY A 237 1.50 -17.78 -12.73
C GLY A 237 1.35 -16.57 -11.80
N HIS A 238 2.20 -15.55 -11.94
CA HIS A 238 2.11 -14.29 -11.19
C HIS A 238 0.91 -13.45 -11.67
N TYR A 239 0.84 -13.11 -12.95
CA TYR A 239 -0.05 -12.07 -13.46
C TYR A 239 -1.49 -12.57 -13.62
N VAL A 240 -1.70 -13.68 -14.32
CA VAL A 240 -3.04 -14.20 -14.60
C VAL A 240 -3.61 -14.91 -13.37
N HIS A 241 -2.83 -15.81 -12.78
CA HIS A 241 -3.32 -16.71 -11.73
C HIS A 241 -3.32 -16.11 -10.31
N TYR A 242 -2.39 -15.21 -9.96
CA TYR A 242 -2.40 -14.53 -8.65
C TYR A 242 -2.95 -13.11 -8.74
N CYS A 243 -2.38 -12.26 -9.60
CA CYS A 243 -2.74 -10.84 -9.66
C CYS A 243 -4.17 -10.61 -10.17
N LYS A 244 -4.55 -11.14 -11.34
CA LYS A 244 -5.89 -10.91 -11.92
C LYS A 244 -7.00 -11.81 -11.34
N THR A 245 -6.69 -13.04 -10.95
CA THR A 245 -7.67 -13.96 -10.34
C THR A 245 -7.92 -13.71 -8.84
N ILE A 246 -6.91 -13.30 -8.05
CA ILE A 246 -7.01 -13.27 -6.58
C ILE A 246 -6.91 -11.84 -6.03
N LEU A 247 -5.81 -11.12 -6.29
CA LEU A 247 -5.61 -9.79 -5.73
C LEU A 247 -6.62 -8.78 -6.29
N TRP A 248 -6.75 -8.70 -7.61
CA TRP A 248 -7.57 -7.71 -8.30
C TRP A 248 -9.05 -7.75 -7.90
N PRO A 249 -9.74 -8.92 -7.82
CA PRO A 249 -11.12 -8.98 -7.33
C PRO A 249 -11.24 -8.55 -5.86
N ILE A 250 -10.36 -9.06 -4.98
CA ILE A 250 -10.43 -8.77 -3.53
C ILE A 250 -10.18 -7.28 -3.24
N PHE A 251 -9.19 -6.65 -3.91
CA PHE A 251 -8.91 -5.23 -3.77
C PHE A 251 -10.08 -4.35 -4.25
N ASN A 252 -10.89 -4.87 -5.18
CA ASN A 252 -12.12 -4.23 -5.68
C ASN A 252 -13.41 -4.80 -5.05
N TYR A 253 -13.32 -5.39 -3.84
CA TYR A 253 -14.45 -5.88 -3.03
C TYR A 253 -15.27 -7.02 -3.66
N GLN A 254 -14.70 -7.72 -4.63
CA GLN A 254 -15.28 -8.92 -5.26
C GLN A 254 -14.59 -10.15 -4.69
N VAL A 255 -15.04 -10.60 -3.51
CA VAL A 255 -14.60 -11.87 -2.91
C VAL A 255 -15.17 -13.02 -3.74
N PRO A 256 -14.35 -13.89 -4.36
CA PRO A 256 -14.87 -14.97 -5.20
C PRO A 256 -15.58 -16.04 -4.35
N ASP A 257 -16.83 -16.37 -4.70
CA ASP A 257 -17.66 -17.38 -4.00
C ASP A 257 -17.00 -18.76 -3.89
N HIS A 258 -16.10 -19.07 -4.84
CA HIS A 258 -15.28 -20.26 -4.83
C HIS A 258 -13.81 -19.86 -4.80
N PRO A 259 -13.10 -20.05 -3.67
CA PRO A 259 -11.64 -20.12 -3.73
C PRO A 259 -11.29 -21.31 -4.63
N LYS A 260 -10.72 -21.03 -5.82
CA LYS A 260 -9.97 -22.03 -6.58
C LYS A 260 -9.05 -22.73 -5.57
N SER A 261 -9.06 -24.07 -5.54
CA SER A 261 -8.62 -24.89 -4.39
C SER A 261 -7.35 -24.39 -3.67
N LYS A 262 -7.17 -24.70 -2.38
CA LYS A 262 -5.95 -24.30 -1.63
C LYS A 262 -4.64 -24.59 -2.40
N ALA A 263 -4.57 -25.72 -3.12
CA ALA A 263 -3.45 -26.05 -3.98
C ALA A 263 -3.22 -25.05 -5.15
N PHE A 264 -4.28 -24.47 -5.72
CA PHE A 264 -4.19 -23.38 -6.70
C PHE A 264 -3.66 -22.09 -6.06
N LEU A 265 -4.12 -21.73 -4.86
CA LEU A 265 -3.64 -20.55 -4.13
C LEU A 265 -2.15 -20.66 -3.79
N ASP A 266 -1.75 -21.77 -3.15
CA ASP A 266 -0.37 -22.03 -2.73
C ASP A 266 0.59 -22.11 -3.94
N HIS A 267 0.17 -22.74 -5.04
CA HIS A 267 0.95 -22.83 -6.28
C HIS A 267 1.09 -21.46 -6.98
N SER A 268 0.02 -20.66 -7.03
CA SER A 268 0.04 -19.34 -7.68
C SER A 268 0.86 -18.32 -6.89
N TYR A 269 0.80 -18.37 -5.56
CA TYR A 269 1.61 -17.52 -4.69
C TYR A 269 3.12 -17.80 -4.84
N GLY A 270 3.51 -19.06 -5.07
CA GLY A 270 4.90 -19.43 -5.37
C GLY A 270 5.47 -18.66 -6.57
N PHE A 271 4.69 -18.51 -7.65
CA PHE A 271 5.09 -17.69 -8.80
C PHE A 271 5.08 -16.20 -8.49
N TYR A 272 4.07 -15.73 -7.73
CA TYR A 272 4.02 -14.33 -7.31
C TYR A 272 5.30 -13.91 -6.57
N LYS A 273 5.74 -14.73 -5.62
CA LYS A 273 6.99 -14.54 -4.88
C LYS A 273 8.23 -14.68 -5.78
N SER A 274 8.26 -15.64 -6.71
CA SER A 274 9.36 -15.83 -7.67
C SER A 274 9.60 -14.60 -8.54
N VAL A 275 8.53 -14.03 -9.11
CA VAL A 275 8.63 -12.80 -9.94
C VAL A 275 9.01 -11.59 -9.08
N ASN A 276 8.42 -11.41 -7.89
CA ASN A 276 8.83 -10.33 -6.98
C ASN A 276 10.32 -10.44 -6.60
N GLN A 277 10.84 -11.65 -6.38
CA GLN A 277 12.26 -11.88 -6.11
C GLN A 277 13.14 -11.51 -7.30
N ALA A 278 12.77 -11.90 -8.54
CA ALA A 278 13.52 -11.53 -9.73
C ALA A 278 13.59 -10.00 -9.96
N PHE A 279 12.52 -9.28 -9.62
CA PHE A 279 12.52 -7.82 -9.58
C PHE A 279 13.48 -7.26 -8.52
N ALA A 280 13.38 -7.75 -7.28
CA ALA A 280 14.28 -7.32 -6.21
C ALA A 280 15.76 -7.60 -6.55
N ASP A 281 16.08 -8.78 -7.07
CA ASP A 281 17.45 -9.17 -7.46
C ASP A 281 18.01 -8.26 -8.57
N ASN A 282 17.19 -7.86 -9.56
CA ASN A 282 17.59 -6.90 -10.59
C ASN A 282 17.89 -5.52 -10.00
N ILE A 283 17.01 -5.01 -9.12
CA ILE A 283 17.18 -3.72 -8.44
C ILE A 283 18.45 -3.73 -7.57
N ILE A 284 18.67 -4.79 -6.78
CA ILE A 284 19.87 -4.93 -5.95
C ILE A 284 21.16 -4.98 -6.79
N GLY A 285 21.09 -5.54 -8.00
CA GLY A 285 22.21 -5.58 -8.94
C GLY A 285 22.53 -4.23 -9.61
N SER A 286 21.55 -3.34 -9.77
CA SER A 286 21.71 -2.02 -10.40
C SER A 286 21.85 -0.86 -9.40
N TYR A 287 21.39 -1.04 -8.16
CA TYR A 287 21.33 -0.04 -7.10
C TYR A 287 22.71 0.53 -6.76
N LYS A 288 22.82 1.85 -6.80
CA LYS A 288 23.95 2.61 -6.25
C LYS A 288 23.55 3.26 -4.94
N LYS A 289 24.55 3.59 -4.12
CA LYS A 289 24.29 4.33 -2.88
C LYS A 289 23.59 5.66 -3.22
N ASP A 290 22.59 6.00 -2.40
CA ASP A 290 21.78 7.22 -2.49
C ASP A 290 20.78 7.25 -3.67
N ASP A 291 20.64 6.15 -4.44
CA ASP A 291 19.56 6.00 -5.42
C ASP A 291 18.17 5.89 -4.74
N ILE A 292 17.14 6.33 -5.47
CA ILE A 292 15.74 6.32 -5.02
C ILE A 292 15.00 5.18 -5.72
N ILE A 293 14.18 4.41 -5.01
CA ILE A 293 13.43 3.26 -5.56
C ILE A 293 11.93 3.50 -5.34
N TRP A 294 11.17 3.67 -6.43
CA TRP A 294 9.72 3.80 -6.41
C TRP A 294 9.05 2.55 -6.95
N VAL A 295 8.41 1.77 -6.08
CA VAL A 295 7.69 0.54 -6.45
C VAL A 295 6.20 0.84 -6.65
N HIS A 296 5.66 0.45 -7.80
CA HIS A 296 4.27 0.73 -8.16
C HIS A 296 3.39 -0.53 -8.24
N ASP A 297 2.22 -0.40 -7.64
CA ASP A 297 1.03 -1.25 -7.80
C ASP A 297 1.06 -2.67 -7.19
N TYR A 298 -0.12 -3.30 -7.10
CA TYR A 298 -0.38 -4.57 -6.42
C TYR A 298 0.37 -5.79 -7.00
N HIS A 299 1.05 -5.63 -8.13
CA HIS A 299 1.87 -6.65 -8.76
C HIS A 299 3.19 -6.91 -8.00
N LEU A 300 3.69 -5.91 -7.25
CA LEU A 300 5.04 -5.90 -6.69
C LEU A 300 5.07 -5.68 -5.16
N LEU A 301 4.03 -6.14 -4.44
CA LEU A 301 3.86 -5.88 -3.01
C LEU A 301 4.99 -6.41 -2.12
N LEU A 302 5.77 -7.40 -2.57
CA LEU A 302 6.86 -7.98 -1.77
C LEU A 302 8.23 -7.33 -2.03
N VAL A 303 8.38 -6.60 -3.14
CA VAL A 303 9.66 -6.00 -3.56
C VAL A 303 10.25 -5.05 -2.51
N PRO A 304 9.49 -4.13 -1.86
CA PRO A 304 10.08 -3.18 -0.92
C PRO A 304 10.83 -3.87 0.23
N ARG A 305 10.23 -4.93 0.80
CA ARG A 305 10.88 -5.74 1.83
C ARG A 305 12.07 -6.52 1.31
N MET A 306 11.94 -7.17 0.16
CA MET A 306 13.03 -7.97 -0.43
C MET A 306 14.28 -7.13 -0.73
N VAL A 307 14.10 -5.89 -1.21
CA VAL A 307 15.18 -4.93 -1.40
C VAL A 307 15.74 -4.47 -0.04
N ARG A 308 14.89 -4.07 0.91
CA ARG A 308 15.32 -3.63 2.26
C ARG A 308 16.17 -4.65 3.00
N GLU A 309 15.87 -5.94 2.87
CA GLU A 309 16.64 -7.04 3.48
C GLU A 309 18.08 -7.16 2.94
N LYS A 310 18.39 -6.54 1.79
CA LYS A 310 19.73 -6.53 1.15
C LYS A 310 20.38 -5.15 1.11
N CYS A 311 19.57 -4.10 1.04
CA CYS A 311 19.97 -2.70 1.00
C CYS A 311 19.26 -1.94 2.15
N PRO A 312 19.75 -2.05 3.41
CA PRO A 312 19.08 -1.47 4.57
C PRO A 312 18.89 0.05 4.48
N ASP A 313 19.84 0.74 3.85
CA ASP A 313 19.91 2.20 3.77
C ASP A 313 19.22 2.80 2.53
N ALA A 314 18.56 1.99 1.67
CA ALA A 314 17.96 2.48 0.43
C ALA A 314 16.77 3.41 0.67
N GLN A 315 16.53 4.38 -0.22
CA GLN A 315 15.29 5.18 -0.19
C GLN A 315 14.20 4.43 -0.95
N ILE A 316 13.17 3.92 -0.27
CA ILE A 316 12.15 3.09 -0.92
C ILE A 316 10.76 3.71 -0.72
N GLY A 317 10.14 4.16 -1.82
CA GLY A 317 8.73 4.52 -1.88
C GLY A 317 7.89 3.37 -2.46
N PHE A 318 6.66 3.22 -1.99
CA PHE A 318 5.66 2.33 -2.60
C PHE A 318 4.36 3.10 -2.87
N PHE A 319 3.80 2.99 -4.07
CA PHE A 319 2.53 3.62 -4.44
C PHE A 319 1.51 2.60 -4.97
N LEU A 320 0.33 2.54 -4.36
CA LEU A 320 -0.76 1.68 -4.82
C LEU A 320 -1.74 2.44 -5.72
N HIS A 321 -1.82 2.02 -6.99
CA HIS A 321 -2.70 2.65 -7.98
C HIS A 321 -4.17 2.20 -7.87
N THR A 322 -4.39 0.94 -7.52
CA THR A 322 -5.71 0.35 -7.25
C THR A 322 -6.27 0.76 -5.88
N ALA A 323 -7.56 0.54 -5.66
CA ALA A 323 -8.18 0.66 -4.33
C ALA A 323 -7.54 -0.29 -3.31
N PHE A 324 -7.50 0.10 -2.04
CA PHE A 324 -7.14 -0.78 -0.92
C PHE A 324 -8.39 -1.19 -0.13
N PRO A 325 -8.62 -2.49 0.10
CA PRO A 325 -9.83 -2.97 0.75
C PRO A 325 -9.76 -2.83 2.28
N SER A 326 -10.93 -2.74 2.93
CA SER A 326 -11.03 -2.79 4.38
C SER A 326 -10.50 -4.11 4.95
N SER A 327 -10.11 -4.10 6.22
CA SER A 327 -9.52 -5.26 6.91
C SER A 327 -10.36 -6.53 6.78
N GLU A 328 -11.68 -6.42 6.83
CA GLU A 328 -12.63 -7.53 6.65
C GLU A 328 -12.46 -8.27 5.32
N VAL A 329 -12.29 -7.53 4.22
CA VAL A 329 -12.09 -8.08 2.88
C VAL A 329 -10.64 -8.50 2.67
N PHE A 330 -9.68 -7.74 3.18
CA PHE A 330 -8.25 -8.12 3.13
C PHE A 330 -7.98 -9.42 3.90
N ARG A 331 -8.73 -9.71 4.97
CA ARG A 331 -8.65 -10.96 5.75
C ARG A 331 -8.93 -12.22 4.93
N CYS A 332 -9.63 -12.13 3.80
CA CYS A 332 -9.87 -13.23 2.88
C CYS A 332 -8.59 -13.72 2.16
N LEU A 333 -7.51 -12.91 2.13
CA LEU A 333 -6.23 -13.29 1.54
C LEU A 333 -5.48 -14.26 2.48
N ALA A 334 -5.17 -15.46 1.99
CA ALA A 334 -4.41 -16.46 2.75
C ALA A 334 -3.00 -16.00 3.13
N MET A 335 -2.36 -15.19 2.27
CA MET A 335 -0.97 -14.70 2.44
C MET A 335 -0.92 -13.24 2.91
N ARG A 336 -2.00 -12.76 3.55
CA ARG A 336 -2.17 -11.36 4.00
C ARG A 336 -0.99 -10.78 4.77
N GLU A 337 -0.40 -11.55 5.68
CA GLU A 337 0.73 -11.11 6.51
C GLU A 337 2.01 -10.91 5.69
N ASP A 338 2.31 -11.80 4.74
CA ASP A 338 3.44 -11.64 3.82
C ASP A 338 3.27 -10.38 2.95
N LEU A 339 2.05 -10.13 2.44
CA LEU A 339 1.76 -8.96 1.60
C LEU A 339 1.91 -7.64 2.37
N LEU A 340 1.41 -7.57 3.62
CA LEU A 340 1.57 -6.40 4.49
C LEU A 340 3.03 -6.16 4.85
N ASN A 341 3.75 -7.20 5.31
CA ASN A 341 5.17 -7.09 5.61
C ASN A 341 6.01 -6.75 4.37
N GLY A 342 5.56 -7.16 3.17
CA GLY A 342 6.14 -6.76 1.89
C GLY A 342 6.09 -5.24 1.67
N MET A 343 4.90 -4.65 1.79
CA MET A 343 4.69 -3.20 1.66
C MET A 343 5.44 -2.42 2.75
N LEU A 344 5.42 -2.91 3.99
CA LEU A 344 6.13 -2.33 5.15
C LEU A 344 7.67 -2.40 5.06
N GLY A 345 8.24 -2.78 3.92
CA GLY A 345 9.65 -2.56 3.57
C GLY A 345 9.97 -1.19 2.95
N ALA A 346 8.94 -0.44 2.51
CA ALA A 346 9.07 0.94 2.03
C ALA A 346 9.15 1.95 3.17
N ASP A 347 9.86 3.06 3.01
CA ASP A 347 9.91 4.17 3.97
C ASP A 347 8.63 5.01 3.93
N LEU A 348 8.09 5.20 2.72
CA LEU A 348 6.82 5.87 2.45
C LEU A 348 5.90 4.95 1.64
N ILE A 349 4.68 4.76 2.13
CA ILE A 349 3.59 4.06 1.44
C ILE A 349 2.52 5.11 1.08
N ALA A 350 2.16 5.19 -0.20
CA ALA A 350 1.24 6.17 -0.73
C ALA A 350 0.03 5.53 -1.45
N PHE A 351 -1.15 6.11 -1.23
CA PHE A 351 -2.43 5.67 -1.79
C PHE A 351 -3.15 6.78 -2.56
N GLN A 352 -4.14 6.43 -3.37
CA GLN A 352 -4.96 7.40 -4.11
C GLN A 352 -5.85 8.28 -3.22
N THR A 353 -6.29 7.78 -2.05
CA THR A 353 -7.22 8.47 -1.14
C THR A 353 -6.90 8.18 0.32
N ASP A 354 -7.35 9.06 1.22
CA ASP A 354 -7.21 8.86 2.68
C ASP A 354 -7.98 7.63 3.18
N GLU A 355 -9.10 7.27 2.54
CA GLU A 355 -9.87 6.05 2.85
C GLU A 355 -8.98 4.81 2.72
N TYR A 356 -8.20 4.71 1.64
CA TYR A 356 -7.31 3.57 1.39
C TYR A 356 -6.11 3.56 2.34
N ALA A 357 -5.57 4.73 2.69
CA ALA A 357 -4.54 4.86 3.72
C ALA A 357 -5.04 4.41 5.10
N GLN A 358 -6.24 4.83 5.52
CA GLN A 358 -6.85 4.42 6.78
C GLN A 358 -7.16 2.91 6.82
N HIS A 359 -7.71 2.35 5.73
CA HIS A 359 -7.91 0.91 5.62
C HIS A 359 -6.59 0.13 5.75
N PHE A 360 -5.49 0.64 5.19
CA PHE A 360 -4.16 0.03 5.34
C PHE A 360 -3.67 0.06 6.80
N LEU A 361 -3.74 1.22 7.47
CA LEU A 361 -3.37 1.36 8.88
C LEU A 361 -4.18 0.40 9.78
N GLN A 362 -5.51 0.39 9.67
CA GLN A 362 -6.38 -0.54 10.42
C GLN A 362 -6.06 -2.01 10.12
N THR A 363 -5.74 -2.33 8.86
CA THR A 363 -5.39 -3.69 8.45
C THR A 363 -4.04 -4.12 9.04
N CYS A 364 -3.05 -3.21 9.11
CA CYS A 364 -1.79 -3.45 9.81
C CYS A 364 -2.03 -3.68 11.31
N SER A 365 -2.80 -2.82 11.99
CA SER A 365 -3.08 -2.97 13.41
C SER A 365 -3.74 -4.32 13.74
N ARG A 366 -4.83 -4.67 13.03
CA ARG A 366 -5.58 -5.92 13.27
C ARG A 366 -4.81 -7.20 12.95
N LEU A 367 -3.97 -7.20 11.92
CA LEU A 367 -3.34 -8.43 11.41
C LEU A 367 -1.90 -8.62 11.87
N LEU A 368 -1.15 -7.54 12.05
CA LEU A 368 0.23 -7.61 12.53
C LEU A 368 0.36 -7.27 14.02
N THR A 369 -0.72 -6.78 14.67
CA THR A 369 -0.71 -6.33 16.07
C THR A 369 0.37 -5.27 16.34
N VAL A 370 0.56 -4.39 15.35
CA VAL A 370 1.51 -3.27 15.37
C VAL A 370 0.81 -1.99 15.77
N GLU A 371 1.54 -1.10 16.43
CA GLU A 371 1.03 0.24 16.71
C GLU A 371 0.94 1.06 15.42
N THR A 372 -0.20 1.73 15.24
CA THR A 372 -0.46 2.61 14.09
C THR A 372 -0.92 3.98 14.60
N VAL A 373 -0.35 5.02 14.01
CA VAL A 373 -0.68 6.43 14.26
C VAL A 373 -1.15 7.08 12.96
N ALA A 374 -1.62 8.33 13.01
CA ALA A 374 -2.13 9.01 11.82
C ALA A 374 -1.08 9.14 10.70
N GLU A 375 0.20 9.28 11.06
CA GLU A 375 1.32 9.46 10.15
C GLU A 375 1.86 8.15 9.57
N GLY A 376 1.49 6.97 10.11
CA GLY A 376 2.10 5.70 9.69
C GLY A 376 2.06 4.55 10.70
N VAL A 377 2.90 3.53 10.41
CA VAL A 377 3.01 2.28 11.15
C VAL A 377 4.33 2.21 11.92
N GLN A 378 4.27 1.94 13.22
CA GLN A 378 5.44 1.82 14.09
C GLN A 378 5.88 0.36 14.21
N MET A 379 6.84 -0.05 13.38
CA MET A 379 7.46 -1.39 13.45
C MET A 379 8.45 -1.46 14.63
N GLU A 380 8.96 -2.67 14.92
CA GLU A 380 9.99 -2.87 15.97
C GLU A 380 11.27 -2.10 15.69
N SER A 381 11.75 -2.14 14.44
CA SER A 381 13.05 -1.60 14.02
C SER A 381 13.01 -0.21 13.36
N ARG A 382 11.85 0.25 12.89
CA ARG A 382 11.71 1.49 12.11
C ARG A 382 10.27 2.01 12.11
N PHE A 383 10.09 3.25 11.66
CA PHE A 383 8.77 3.79 11.32
C PHE A 383 8.52 3.67 9.82
N VAL A 384 7.25 3.57 9.40
CA VAL A 384 6.84 3.55 8.00
C VAL A 384 5.73 4.57 7.80
N ASN A 385 6.01 5.64 7.06
CA ASN A 385 5.03 6.68 6.81
C ASN A 385 3.96 6.21 5.84
N VAL A 386 2.72 6.63 6.07
CA VAL A 386 1.58 6.37 5.19
C VAL A 386 0.95 7.70 4.80
N THR A 387 0.69 7.91 3.52
CA THR A 387 0.08 9.14 2.98
C THR A 387 -0.92 8.84 1.87
N SER A 388 -1.73 9.83 1.50
CA SER A 388 -2.44 9.86 0.22
C SER A 388 -1.77 10.87 -0.73
N CYS A 389 -1.86 10.61 -2.03
CA CYS A 389 -1.44 11.52 -3.10
C CYS A 389 -2.13 11.09 -4.41
N PRO A 390 -3.29 11.67 -4.78
CA PRO A 390 -4.06 11.24 -5.94
C PRO A 390 -3.31 11.50 -7.26
N ILE A 391 -3.24 10.50 -8.13
CA ILE A 391 -2.60 10.63 -9.45
C ILE A 391 -3.40 11.56 -10.39
N GLY A 392 -2.66 12.34 -11.19
CA GLY A 392 -3.20 13.33 -12.12
C GLY A 392 -3.24 12.85 -13.58
N ILE A 393 -3.17 13.82 -14.51
CA ILE A 393 -2.93 13.57 -15.94
C ILE A 393 -1.91 14.59 -16.48
N ASN A 394 -1.25 14.25 -17.60
CA ASN A 394 -0.49 15.20 -18.41
C ASN A 394 -1.44 16.08 -19.26
N LEU A 395 -1.67 17.32 -18.81
CA LEU A 395 -2.58 18.28 -19.45
C LEU A 395 -2.07 18.77 -20.80
N ALA A 396 -0.80 19.17 -20.87
CA ALA A 396 -0.20 19.77 -22.07
C ALA A 396 -0.23 18.79 -23.25
N SER A 397 0.12 17.54 -22.99
CA SER A 397 0.12 16.49 -24.03
C SER A 397 -1.30 16.09 -24.44
N THR A 398 -2.26 16.08 -23.51
CA THR A 398 -3.68 15.82 -23.84
C THR A 398 -4.26 16.92 -24.72
N GLN A 399 -3.95 18.19 -24.43
CA GLN A 399 -4.34 19.33 -25.27
C GLN A 399 -3.67 19.28 -26.65
N ALA A 400 -2.37 19.03 -26.72
CA ALA A 400 -1.64 18.92 -27.98
C ALA A 400 -2.20 17.84 -28.92
N ILE A 401 -2.68 16.72 -28.37
CA ILE A 401 -3.38 15.68 -29.16
C ILE A 401 -4.75 16.16 -29.62
N ARG A 402 -5.51 16.80 -28.74
CA ARG A 402 -6.86 17.32 -29.04
C ARG A 402 -6.85 18.35 -30.17
N GLU A 403 -5.76 19.09 -30.33
CA GLU A 403 -5.56 20.07 -31.42
C GLU A 403 -5.14 19.45 -32.77
N THR A 404 -4.79 18.16 -32.82
CA THR A 404 -4.36 17.51 -34.08
C THR A 404 -5.48 17.42 -35.12
N ALA A 405 -5.12 17.52 -36.41
CA ALA A 405 -6.07 17.45 -37.52
C ALA A 405 -6.92 16.16 -37.51
N GLU A 406 -6.35 15.01 -37.14
CA GLU A 406 -7.09 13.74 -37.03
C GLU A 406 -8.22 13.83 -35.99
N VAL A 407 -7.99 14.50 -34.86
CA VAL A 407 -9.02 14.71 -33.84
C VAL A 407 -10.07 15.70 -34.33
N GLN A 408 -9.69 16.79 -35.00
CA GLN A 408 -10.63 17.76 -35.57
C GLN A 408 -11.56 17.10 -36.59
N ASP A 409 -11.03 16.32 -37.54
CA ASP A 409 -11.82 15.62 -38.56
C ASP A 409 -12.86 14.66 -37.91
N LYS A 410 -12.49 13.99 -36.81
CA LYS A 410 -13.39 13.13 -36.03
C LYS A 410 -14.43 13.91 -35.24
N ILE A 411 -14.07 15.05 -34.63
CA ILE A 411 -15.00 15.97 -33.97
C ILE A 411 -16.07 16.42 -34.97
N ASP A 412 -15.65 16.83 -36.17
CA ASP A 412 -16.52 17.30 -37.24
C ASP A 412 -17.46 16.18 -37.75
N LEU A 413 -16.92 14.97 -37.96
CA LEU A 413 -17.70 13.79 -38.34
C LEU A 413 -18.80 13.49 -37.30
N LEU A 414 -18.44 13.38 -36.03
CA LEU A 414 -19.36 13.05 -34.94
C LEU A 414 -20.40 14.17 -34.72
N ALA A 415 -20.00 15.43 -34.84
CA ALA A 415 -20.89 16.58 -34.73
C ALA A 415 -21.94 16.63 -35.86
N ARG A 416 -21.56 16.21 -37.08
CA ARG A 416 -22.49 16.05 -38.22
C ARG A 416 -23.42 14.85 -38.02
N GLN A 417 -22.88 13.69 -37.63
CA GLN A 417 -23.63 12.43 -37.45
C GLN A 417 -24.70 12.53 -36.35
N TYR A 418 -24.38 13.18 -35.24
CA TYR A 418 -25.28 13.29 -34.07
C TYR A 418 -25.91 14.67 -33.92
N LYS A 419 -26.03 15.42 -35.03
CA LYS A 419 -26.64 16.76 -35.06
C LYS A 419 -28.06 16.74 -34.46
N GLY A 420 -28.30 17.64 -33.50
CA GLY A 420 -29.58 17.75 -32.81
C GLY A 420 -29.82 16.73 -31.68
N LYS A 421 -28.88 15.80 -31.43
CA LYS A 421 -28.95 14.83 -30.34
C LYS A 421 -28.02 15.17 -29.18
N LYS A 422 -28.39 14.67 -27.99
CA LYS A 422 -27.61 14.71 -26.76
C LYS A 422 -26.78 13.43 -26.62
N LEU A 423 -25.47 13.59 -26.49
CA LEU A 423 -24.53 12.48 -26.40
C LEU A 423 -24.11 12.21 -24.95
N ILE A 424 -24.41 11.01 -24.47
CA ILE A 424 -23.83 10.45 -23.26
C ILE A 424 -22.68 9.54 -23.71
N VAL A 425 -21.46 9.77 -23.25
CA VAL A 425 -20.30 8.94 -23.57
C VAL A 425 -19.87 8.15 -22.34
N ALA A 426 -19.54 6.89 -22.56
CA ALA A 426 -19.02 5.96 -21.58
C ALA A 426 -17.95 5.09 -22.24
N ARG A 427 -16.79 4.93 -21.58
CA ARG A 427 -15.70 4.04 -22.00
C ARG A 427 -15.22 3.26 -20.79
N ASP A 428 -15.39 1.95 -20.84
CA ASP A 428 -15.20 1.08 -19.68
C ASP A 428 -14.69 -0.30 -20.15
N LYS A 429 -13.92 -0.98 -19.30
CA LYS A 429 -13.62 -2.41 -19.49
C LYS A 429 -14.87 -3.24 -19.25
N LEU A 430 -15.10 -4.27 -20.07
CA LEU A 430 -16.21 -5.21 -19.87
C LEU A 430 -15.90 -6.22 -18.75
N ASP A 431 -15.83 -5.75 -17.52
CA ASP A 431 -15.66 -6.58 -16.32
C ASP A 431 -16.76 -6.31 -15.27
N HIS A 432 -16.74 -7.10 -14.19
CA HIS A 432 -17.70 -6.99 -13.11
C HIS A 432 -17.50 -5.74 -12.23
N ILE A 433 -16.39 -5.02 -12.35
CA ILE A 433 -15.99 -3.91 -11.47
C ILE A 433 -16.37 -2.57 -12.10
N ARG A 434 -16.28 -2.41 -13.42
CA ARG A 434 -16.60 -1.16 -14.13
C ARG A 434 -18.09 -0.84 -14.23
N GLY A 435 -18.96 -1.80 -13.90
CA GLY A 435 -20.40 -1.54 -13.75
C GLY A 435 -21.15 -1.24 -15.05
N VAL A 436 -20.66 -1.72 -16.21
CA VAL A 436 -21.30 -1.54 -17.52
C VAL A 436 -22.75 -2.04 -17.50
N ARG A 437 -23.00 -3.21 -16.90
CA ARG A 437 -24.35 -3.78 -16.70
C ARG A 437 -25.27 -2.81 -15.95
N GLN A 438 -24.79 -2.25 -14.84
CA GLN A 438 -25.53 -1.30 -13.99
C GLN A 438 -25.86 -0.01 -14.77
N LYS A 439 -24.92 0.49 -15.58
CA LYS A 439 -25.10 1.67 -16.45
C LYS A 439 -26.21 1.47 -17.47
N LEU A 440 -26.21 0.34 -18.18
CA LEU A 440 -27.21 0.02 -19.20
C LEU A 440 -28.61 -0.16 -18.60
N LEU A 441 -28.73 -0.84 -17.45
CA LEU A 441 -30.01 -0.99 -16.74
C LEU A 441 -30.57 0.37 -16.26
N ALA A 442 -29.72 1.29 -15.83
CA ALA A 442 -30.13 2.64 -15.46
C ALA A 442 -30.57 3.48 -16.69
N PHE A 443 -29.88 3.33 -17.82
CA PHE A 443 -30.26 3.98 -19.08
C PHE A 443 -31.60 3.44 -19.62
N GLU A 444 -31.81 2.13 -19.56
CA GLU A 444 -33.09 1.49 -19.87
C GLU A 444 -34.23 2.02 -18.97
N LEU A 445 -34.00 2.12 -17.65
CA LEU A 445 -34.98 2.67 -16.72
C LEU A 445 -35.27 4.16 -16.98
N PHE A 446 -34.26 4.93 -17.39
CA PHE A 446 -34.41 6.32 -17.80
C PHE A 446 -35.30 6.44 -19.06
N LEU A 447 -35.01 5.67 -20.12
CA LEU A 447 -35.80 5.70 -21.36
C LEU A 447 -37.25 5.28 -21.14
N ASN A 448 -37.49 4.26 -20.31
CA ASN A 448 -38.84 3.80 -19.97
C ASN A 448 -39.65 4.83 -19.14
N ARG A 449 -38.99 5.61 -18.28
CA ARG A 449 -39.63 6.68 -17.51
C ARG A 449 -39.80 7.97 -18.29
N HIS A 450 -38.95 8.19 -19.29
CA HIS A 450 -38.90 9.42 -20.08
C HIS A 450 -38.87 9.16 -21.60
N PRO A 451 -39.98 8.66 -22.19
CA PRO A 451 -40.06 8.42 -23.63
C PRO A 451 -39.75 9.66 -24.49
N GLU A 452 -39.97 10.87 -23.95
CA GLU A 452 -39.66 12.15 -24.59
C GLU A 452 -38.18 12.38 -24.92
N TRP A 453 -37.28 11.60 -24.30
CA TRP A 453 -35.83 11.63 -24.54
C TRP A 453 -35.34 10.53 -25.49
N ALA A 454 -36.13 9.50 -25.78
CA ALA A 454 -35.69 8.34 -26.58
C ALA A 454 -35.26 8.71 -28.02
N SER A 455 -35.88 9.71 -28.63
CA SER A 455 -35.48 10.23 -29.96
C SER A 455 -34.34 11.26 -29.91
N LYS A 456 -34.01 11.78 -28.73
CA LYS A 456 -33.13 12.94 -28.52
C LYS A 456 -31.77 12.59 -27.91
N VAL A 457 -31.65 11.44 -27.23
CA VAL A 457 -30.43 11.01 -26.52
C VAL A 457 -29.81 9.82 -27.23
N VAL A 458 -28.48 9.78 -27.26
CA VAL A 458 -27.70 8.57 -27.61
C VAL A 458 -26.67 8.32 -26.51
N LEU A 459 -26.68 7.12 -25.95
CA LEU A 459 -25.57 6.59 -25.14
C LEU A 459 -24.59 5.86 -26.05
N ILE A 460 -23.36 6.35 -26.13
CA ILE A 460 -22.24 5.65 -26.78
C ILE A 460 -21.44 4.96 -25.68
N GLN A 461 -21.57 3.64 -25.58
CA GLN A 461 -20.82 2.79 -24.65
C GLN A 461 -19.73 2.05 -25.42
N VAL A 462 -18.49 2.46 -25.22
CA VAL A 462 -17.30 1.73 -25.67
C VAL A 462 -16.94 0.71 -24.58
N ALA A 463 -16.93 -0.57 -24.94
CA ALA A 463 -16.62 -1.68 -24.07
C ALA A 463 -15.31 -2.33 -24.54
N THR A 464 -14.20 -2.08 -23.85
CA THR A 464 -12.90 -2.67 -24.23
C THR A 464 -12.89 -4.17 -24.00
N SER A 465 -12.16 -4.88 -24.87
CA SER A 465 -12.27 -6.34 -24.98
C SER A 465 -11.62 -7.08 -23.80
N THR A 466 -12.22 -8.20 -23.36
CA THR A 466 -11.71 -9.03 -22.25
C THR A 466 -12.01 -10.50 -22.50
N SER A 467 -11.13 -11.41 -22.07
CA SER A 467 -11.37 -12.86 -22.21
C SER A 467 -12.09 -13.53 -21.02
N GLU A 468 -12.32 -12.83 -19.90
CA GLU A 468 -12.55 -13.49 -18.61
C GLU A 468 -14.03 -13.79 -18.25
N SER A 469 -15.05 -13.17 -18.88
CA SER A 469 -16.45 -13.45 -18.52
C SER A 469 -17.43 -13.48 -19.71
N ALA A 470 -17.58 -14.67 -20.31
CA ALA A 470 -18.62 -14.96 -21.29
C ALA A 470 -20.06 -14.79 -20.72
N GLU A 471 -20.24 -15.01 -19.41
CA GLU A 471 -21.52 -14.83 -18.72
C GLU A 471 -21.91 -13.34 -18.61
N LEU A 472 -20.95 -12.48 -18.23
CA LEU A 472 -21.18 -11.03 -18.20
C LEU A 472 -21.46 -10.50 -19.60
N LEU A 473 -20.69 -10.93 -20.60
CA LEU A 473 -20.91 -10.56 -22.00
C LEU A 473 -22.32 -10.96 -22.47
N SER A 474 -22.74 -12.20 -22.22
CA SER A 474 -24.12 -12.66 -22.52
C SER A 474 -25.17 -11.78 -21.84
N THR A 475 -24.99 -11.51 -20.55
CA THR A 475 -25.91 -10.65 -19.76
C THR A 475 -25.99 -9.23 -20.33
N VAL A 476 -24.86 -8.63 -20.68
CA VAL A 476 -24.78 -7.28 -21.24
C VAL A 476 -25.40 -7.24 -22.65
N THR A 477 -25.06 -8.19 -23.53
CA THR A 477 -25.66 -8.29 -24.87
C THR A 477 -27.17 -8.44 -24.81
N ASN A 478 -27.71 -9.25 -23.88
CA ASN A 478 -29.15 -9.36 -23.67
C ASN A 478 -29.82 -8.03 -23.26
N ILE A 479 -29.14 -7.20 -22.46
CA ILE A 479 -29.63 -5.86 -22.09
C ILE A 479 -29.56 -4.91 -23.29
N VAL A 480 -28.46 -4.91 -24.06
CA VAL A 480 -28.30 -4.11 -25.29
C VAL A 480 -29.42 -4.43 -26.27
N THR A 481 -29.64 -5.71 -26.60
CA THR A 481 -30.71 -6.17 -27.51
C THR A 481 -32.11 -5.79 -27.00
N ARG A 482 -32.34 -5.83 -25.68
CA ARG A 482 -33.61 -5.41 -25.08
C ARG A 482 -33.85 -3.90 -25.24
N ILE A 483 -32.84 -3.07 -24.96
CA ILE A 483 -32.92 -1.61 -25.15
C ILE A 483 -33.16 -1.27 -26.62
N ASP A 484 -32.40 -1.88 -27.53
CA ASP A 484 -32.53 -1.66 -28.97
C ASP A 484 -33.91 -2.08 -29.49
N SER A 485 -34.42 -3.25 -29.11
CA SER A 485 -35.72 -3.75 -29.58
C SER A 485 -36.93 -2.93 -29.09
N VAL A 486 -36.83 -2.26 -27.93
CA VAL A 486 -37.93 -1.45 -27.37
C VAL A 486 -37.87 0.00 -27.84
N HIS A 487 -36.67 0.58 -27.98
CA HIS A 487 -36.52 2.03 -28.17
C HIS A 487 -35.93 2.46 -29.52
N SER A 488 -35.48 1.54 -30.39
CA SER A 488 -35.04 1.92 -31.74
C SER A 488 -36.21 2.26 -32.67
N SER A 489 -36.05 3.30 -33.48
CA SER A 489 -36.99 3.67 -34.54
C SER A 489 -36.27 3.85 -35.88
N LEU A 490 -36.94 3.58 -37.00
CA LEU A 490 -36.41 3.85 -38.34
C LEU A 490 -36.14 5.35 -38.57
N GLU A 491 -36.97 6.23 -37.98
CA GLU A 491 -36.86 7.69 -38.17
C GLU A 491 -35.74 8.33 -37.35
N HIS A 492 -35.34 7.69 -36.25
CA HIS A 492 -34.46 8.30 -35.24
C HIS A 492 -33.25 7.43 -34.88
N GLY A 493 -33.16 6.21 -35.38
CA GLY A 493 -32.12 5.23 -35.05
C GLY A 493 -32.27 4.63 -33.64
N SER A 494 -31.26 3.89 -33.21
CA SER A 494 -31.14 3.41 -31.82
C SER A 494 -30.63 4.50 -30.87
N PRO A 495 -31.15 4.59 -29.63
CA PRO A 495 -30.61 5.43 -28.55
C PRO A 495 -29.36 4.84 -27.88
N LEU A 496 -28.93 3.62 -28.23
CA LEU A 496 -27.75 2.95 -27.68
C LEU A 496 -26.77 2.56 -28.79
N LYS A 497 -25.51 2.95 -28.64
CA LYS A 497 -24.40 2.50 -29.48
C LYS A 497 -23.40 1.78 -28.61
N PHE A 498 -23.55 0.46 -28.52
CA PHE A 498 -22.65 -0.44 -27.80
C PHE A 498 -21.54 -0.92 -28.75
N LEU A 499 -20.30 -0.53 -28.46
CA LEU A 499 -19.12 -0.82 -29.29
C LEU A 499 -18.19 -1.75 -28.51
N GLN A 500 -18.21 -3.04 -28.82
CA GLN A 500 -17.32 -4.04 -28.23
C GLN A 500 -15.96 -4.07 -28.96
N GLN A 501 -15.24 -2.94 -28.93
CA GLN A 501 -13.95 -2.79 -29.60
C GLN A 501 -13.07 -1.74 -28.90
N ASP A 502 -11.77 -1.83 -29.16
CA ASP A 502 -10.77 -0.89 -28.67
C ASP A 502 -10.58 0.27 -29.66
N ILE A 503 -11.14 1.45 -29.34
CA ILE A 503 -11.08 2.64 -30.22
C ILE A 503 -9.75 3.41 -30.09
N PRO A 504 -9.25 4.09 -31.16
CA PRO A 504 -8.07 4.96 -31.10
C PRO A 504 -8.14 6.01 -29.98
N TYR A 505 -7.01 6.38 -29.39
CA TYR A 505 -6.99 7.45 -28.37
C TYR A 505 -7.49 8.80 -28.93
N ALA A 506 -7.09 9.14 -30.17
CA ALA A 506 -7.60 10.32 -30.88
C ALA A 506 -9.13 10.30 -31.06
N GLU A 507 -9.74 9.12 -31.29
CA GLU A 507 -11.20 9.00 -31.39
C GLU A 507 -11.88 9.14 -30.03
N PHE A 508 -11.26 8.63 -28.96
CA PHE A 508 -11.75 8.82 -27.61
C PHE A 508 -11.72 10.31 -27.18
N ILE A 509 -10.65 11.05 -27.48
CA ILE A 509 -10.55 12.50 -27.23
C ILE A 509 -11.58 13.30 -28.05
N ALA A 510 -11.82 12.89 -29.31
CA ALA A 510 -12.90 13.46 -30.12
C ALA A 510 -14.27 13.21 -29.48
N LEU A 511 -14.57 11.98 -29.04
CA LEU A 511 -15.81 11.62 -28.31
C LEU A 511 -15.98 12.46 -27.04
N CYS A 512 -14.93 12.63 -26.22
CA CYS A 512 -14.97 13.48 -25.03
C CYS A 512 -15.26 14.95 -25.35
N THR A 513 -14.80 15.45 -26.50
CA THR A 513 -15.03 16.84 -26.96
C THR A 513 -16.43 17.08 -27.54
N VAL A 514 -17.10 16.04 -28.08
CA VAL A 514 -18.49 16.14 -28.61
C VAL A 514 -19.57 15.59 -27.67
N ALA A 515 -19.19 15.01 -26.54
CA ALA A 515 -20.12 14.53 -25.52
C ALA A 515 -20.85 15.70 -24.84
N ASP A 516 -22.15 15.54 -24.57
CA ASP A 516 -22.89 16.44 -23.67
C ASP A 516 -22.73 16.01 -22.20
N ILE A 517 -22.50 14.72 -21.95
CA ILE A 517 -22.39 14.09 -20.63
C ILE A 517 -21.34 12.97 -20.70
N LEU A 518 -20.47 12.86 -19.69
CA LEU A 518 -19.69 11.63 -19.43
C LEU A 518 -20.35 10.85 -18.28
N MET A 519 -20.46 9.53 -18.42
CA MET A 519 -21.06 8.67 -17.39
C MET A 519 -20.13 7.53 -16.98
N ILE A 520 -19.69 7.54 -15.71
CA ILE A 520 -18.79 6.54 -15.12
C ILE A 520 -19.46 5.90 -13.90
N THR A 521 -19.64 4.58 -13.93
CA THR A 521 -20.40 3.82 -12.92
C THR A 521 -19.60 2.65 -12.34
N SER A 522 -18.28 2.81 -12.20
CA SER A 522 -17.43 1.79 -11.58
C SER A 522 -17.87 1.51 -10.14
N LEU A 523 -17.99 0.23 -9.79
CA LEU A 523 -18.45 -0.25 -8.48
C LEU A 523 -17.38 -0.04 -7.40
N ARG A 524 -16.11 -0.06 -7.80
CA ARG A 524 -14.93 0.37 -7.04
C ARG A 524 -13.84 0.76 -8.04
N ASP A 525 -13.04 1.78 -7.75
CA ASP A 525 -11.91 2.17 -8.60
C ASP A 525 -10.88 2.97 -7.78
N GLY A 526 -9.59 2.72 -8.00
CA GLY A 526 -8.52 3.43 -7.30
C GLY A 526 -8.49 4.92 -7.66
N MET A 527 -8.39 5.21 -8.96
CA MET A 527 -8.52 6.55 -9.55
C MET A 527 -9.04 6.40 -10.99
N ASN A 528 -9.85 7.35 -11.47
CA ASN A 528 -10.44 7.28 -12.80
C ASN A 528 -9.99 8.44 -13.70
N LEU A 529 -8.91 8.25 -14.45
CA LEU A 529 -8.33 9.32 -15.28
C LEU A 529 -9.20 9.72 -16.48
N THR A 530 -10.07 8.83 -16.97
CA THR A 530 -11.06 9.09 -18.04
C THR A 530 -11.90 10.34 -17.78
N CYS A 531 -12.28 10.60 -16.50
CA CYS A 531 -13.05 11.79 -16.18
C CYS A 531 -12.21 13.07 -16.06
N HIS A 532 -10.90 12.98 -15.80
CA HIS A 532 -9.99 14.13 -15.85
C HIS A 532 -9.78 14.56 -17.32
N GLU A 533 -9.52 13.60 -18.22
CA GLU A 533 -9.40 13.84 -19.67
C GLU A 533 -10.66 14.51 -20.24
N TYR A 534 -11.84 14.04 -19.83
CA TYR A 534 -13.12 14.62 -20.23
C TYR A 534 -13.30 16.08 -19.79
N VAL A 535 -12.96 16.43 -18.54
CA VAL A 535 -13.10 17.79 -18.02
C VAL A 535 -12.29 18.79 -18.86
N ILE A 536 -11.07 18.42 -19.26
CA ILE A 536 -10.20 19.23 -20.13
C ILE A 536 -10.77 19.34 -21.55
N CYS A 537 -11.46 18.32 -22.05
CA CYS A 537 -12.11 18.34 -23.37
C CYS A 537 -13.38 19.22 -23.46
N GLN A 538 -13.83 19.83 -22.35
CA GLN A 538 -15.15 20.49 -22.22
C GLN A 538 -15.09 22.03 -22.11
N ASP A 539 -13.99 22.64 -22.50
CA ASP A 539 -13.77 24.10 -22.54
C ASP A 539 -14.65 24.88 -23.56
N GLY A 540 -15.07 24.23 -24.64
CA GLY A 540 -15.80 24.85 -25.77
C GLY A 540 -14.93 25.55 -26.81
N THR A 541 -13.63 25.25 -26.89
CA THR A 541 -12.73 25.86 -27.89
C THR A 541 -12.87 25.22 -29.27
N LEU A 542 -12.95 23.87 -29.32
CA LEU A 542 -12.99 23.07 -30.54
C LEU A 542 -14.39 22.51 -30.86
N SER A 543 -15.38 22.80 -30.03
CA SER A 543 -16.74 22.27 -30.16
C SER A 543 -17.75 23.31 -29.69
N HIS A 544 -18.92 23.34 -30.33
CA HIS A 544 -20.06 24.14 -29.90
C HIS A 544 -20.65 23.66 -28.55
N LYS A 545 -20.28 22.46 -28.11
CA LYS A 545 -20.62 21.90 -26.80
C LYS A 545 -19.50 22.22 -25.80
N LYS A 546 -19.91 22.57 -24.59
CA LYS A 546 -19.03 22.93 -23.49
C LYS A 546 -19.70 22.67 -22.15
N TRP A 547 -18.90 22.57 -21.10
CA TRP A 547 -19.35 22.46 -19.71
C TRP A 547 -20.29 21.27 -19.48
N GLY A 548 -20.08 20.17 -20.22
CA GLY A 548 -20.87 18.95 -20.11
C GLY A 548 -20.80 18.35 -18.70
N PRO A 549 -21.94 17.96 -18.09
CA PRO A 549 -21.94 17.36 -16.77
C PRO A 549 -21.22 16.01 -16.72
N LEU A 550 -20.47 15.79 -15.65
CA LEU A 550 -19.90 14.51 -15.30
C LEU A 550 -20.84 13.76 -14.34
N ILE A 551 -21.32 12.58 -14.73
CA ILE A 551 -21.96 11.61 -13.83
C ILE A 551 -20.89 10.61 -13.40
N LEU A 552 -20.65 10.50 -12.10
CA LEU A 552 -19.54 9.73 -11.54
C LEU A 552 -19.97 8.93 -10.31
N SER A 553 -19.52 7.69 -10.23
CA SER A 553 -19.76 6.80 -9.09
C SER A 553 -19.04 7.28 -7.83
N GLU A 554 -19.76 7.30 -6.72
CA GLU A 554 -19.24 7.64 -5.39
C GLU A 554 -18.12 6.68 -4.92
N PHE A 555 -17.98 5.51 -5.53
CA PHE A 555 -16.97 4.49 -5.21
C PHE A 555 -15.67 4.62 -6.03
N THR A 556 -15.42 5.77 -6.63
CA THR A 556 -14.19 6.05 -7.41
C THR A 556 -13.32 7.10 -6.72
N GLY A 557 -11.99 6.94 -6.73
CA GLY A 557 -11.09 7.94 -6.12
C GLY A 557 -11.27 9.36 -6.64
N SER A 558 -11.59 9.52 -7.94
CA SER A 558 -11.87 10.83 -8.55
C SER A 558 -13.10 11.53 -7.94
N ALA A 559 -14.07 10.79 -7.39
CA ALA A 559 -15.23 11.38 -6.74
C ALA A 559 -14.85 12.11 -5.44
N VAL A 560 -13.90 11.56 -4.68
CA VAL A 560 -13.34 12.20 -3.47
C VAL A 560 -12.64 13.50 -3.85
N LEU A 561 -11.77 13.46 -4.87
CA LEU A 561 -11.03 14.62 -5.37
C LEU A 561 -11.95 15.73 -5.90
N PHE A 562 -13.01 15.38 -6.65
CA PHE A 562 -13.96 16.32 -7.24
C PHE A 562 -15.08 16.79 -6.29
N GLY A 563 -15.07 16.32 -5.03
CA GLY A 563 -16.00 16.71 -3.99
C GLY A 563 -17.48 16.53 -4.38
N LYS A 564 -18.16 17.62 -4.73
CA LYS A 564 -19.60 17.64 -5.07
C LYS A 564 -19.93 18.35 -6.39
N SER A 565 -18.94 18.61 -7.23
CA SER A 565 -19.14 19.33 -8.49
C SER A 565 -19.60 18.42 -9.63
N HIS A 566 -19.23 17.14 -9.59
CA HIS A 566 -19.85 16.08 -10.40
C HIS A 566 -21.27 15.73 -9.89
N LEU A 567 -22.03 14.97 -10.68
CA LEU A 567 -23.27 14.33 -10.25
C LEU A 567 -22.94 12.95 -9.67
N SER A 568 -22.81 12.89 -8.35
CA SER A 568 -22.52 11.66 -7.62
C SER A 568 -23.67 10.66 -7.75
N VAL A 569 -23.36 9.42 -8.09
CA VAL A 569 -24.33 8.32 -8.18
C VAL A 569 -23.85 7.08 -7.46
N ASN A 570 -24.79 6.35 -6.86
CA ASN A 570 -24.57 4.99 -6.42
C ASN A 570 -24.91 4.03 -7.58
N PRO A 571 -23.96 3.23 -8.10
CA PRO A 571 -24.21 2.32 -9.23
C PRO A 571 -25.17 1.16 -8.91
N TRP A 572 -25.56 0.97 -7.65
CA TRP A 572 -26.59 0.02 -7.24
C TRP A 572 -28.01 0.64 -7.24
N ASP A 573 -28.15 1.97 -7.23
CA ASP A 573 -29.43 2.66 -7.39
C ASP A 573 -29.69 3.06 -8.85
N PHE A 574 -30.32 2.16 -9.61
CA PHE A 574 -30.75 2.44 -10.98
C PHE A 574 -31.73 3.63 -11.06
N SER A 575 -32.53 3.87 -10.03
CA SER A 575 -33.50 4.97 -9.97
C SER A 575 -32.80 6.32 -9.79
N GLY A 576 -31.78 6.35 -8.93
CA GLY A 576 -30.88 7.49 -8.72
C GLY A 576 -30.07 7.82 -9.97
N MET A 577 -29.45 6.82 -10.61
CA MET A 577 -28.74 7.02 -11.88
C MET A 577 -29.67 7.54 -12.99
N ALA A 578 -30.88 6.98 -13.13
CA ALA A 578 -31.86 7.48 -14.11
C ALA A 578 -32.26 8.95 -13.86
N LYS A 579 -32.40 9.35 -12.58
CA LYS A 579 -32.61 10.77 -12.21
C LYS A 579 -31.40 11.64 -12.54
N ALA A 580 -30.18 11.15 -12.30
CA ALA A 580 -28.95 11.88 -12.61
C ALA A 580 -28.78 12.11 -14.12
N ILE A 581 -29.12 11.12 -14.96
CA ILE A 581 -29.17 11.28 -16.42
C ILE A 581 -30.16 12.40 -16.81
N LYS A 582 -31.39 12.37 -16.29
CA LYS A 582 -32.39 13.42 -16.53
C LYS A 582 -31.88 14.80 -16.10
N GLN A 583 -31.33 14.90 -14.89
CA GLN A 583 -30.76 16.14 -14.35
C GLN A 583 -29.65 16.68 -15.23
N ALA A 584 -28.70 15.84 -15.69
CA ALA A 584 -27.61 16.25 -16.56
C ALA A 584 -28.08 16.79 -17.92
N LEU A 585 -29.12 16.18 -18.49
CA LEU A 585 -29.73 16.60 -19.76
C LEU A 585 -30.46 17.95 -19.62
N GLU A 586 -31.18 18.15 -18.52
CA GLU A 586 -31.99 19.35 -18.24
C GLU A 586 -31.22 20.49 -17.55
N MET A 587 -29.98 20.25 -17.10
CA MET A 587 -29.18 21.21 -16.35
C MET A 587 -28.93 22.51 -17.14
N GLY A 588 -29.23 23.64 -16.51
CA GLY A 588 -29.05 24.98 -17.07
C GLY A 588 -27.58 25.34 -17.30
N VAL A 589 -27.35 26.27 -18.23
CA VAL A 589 -25.99 26.67 -18.66
C VAL A 589 -25.14 27.23 -17.51
N ASP A 590 -25.74 27.99 -16.61
CA ASP A 590 -25.03 28.59 -15.47
C ASP A 590 -24.58 27.53 -14.43
N GLU A 591 -25.42 26.51 -14.18
CA GLU A 591 -25.03 25.39 -13.31
C GLU A 591 -23.94 24.54 -13.96
N LYS A 592 -24.04 24.29 -15.28
CA LYS A 592 -23.01 23.61 -16.08
C LYS A 592 -21.67 24.32 -15.98
N ALA A 593 -21.64 25.63 -16.25
CA ALA A 593 -20.43 26.45 -16.15
C ALA A 593 -19.83 26.38 -14.74
N ARG A 594 -20.63 26.62 -13.70
CA ARG A 594 -20.19 26.61 -12.29
C ARG A 594 -19.59 25.26 -11.87
N ARG A 595 -20.20 24.15 -12.27
CA ARG A 595 -19.71 22.80 -11.98
C ARG A 595 -18.42 22.50 -12.75
N TRP A 596 -18.41 22.80 -14.05
CA TRP A 596 -17.25 22.56 -14.89
C TRP A 596 -16.02 23.37 -14.44
N SER A 597 -16.18 24.67 -14.13
CA SER A 597 -15.06 25.49 -13.65
C SER A 597 -14.39 24.89 -12.41
N HIS A 598 -15.16 24.46 -11.40
CA HIS A 598 -14.56 23.83 -10.23
C HIS A 598 -13.89 22.48 -10.53
N LEU A 599 -14.47 21.66 -11.40
CA LEU A 599 -13.83 20.42 -11.85
C LEU A 599 -12.51 20.72 -12.59
N HIS A 600 -12.51 21.74 -13.44
CA HIS A 600 -11.36 22.19 -14.22
C HIS A 600 -10.25 22.72 -13.32
N ASP A 601 -10.56 23.58 -12.34
CA ASP A 601 -9.60 24.11 -11.36
C ASP A 601 -8.92 22.98 -10.56
N VAL A 602 -9.69 21.94 -10.18
CA VAL A 602 -9.17 20.77 -9.47
C VAL A 602 -8.26 19.93 -10.39
N VAL A 603 -8.65 19.67 -11.64
CA VAL A 603 -7.81 18.93 -12.60
C VAL A 603 -6.55 19.72 -12.98
N GLN A 604 -6.63 21.05 -13.06
CA GLN A 604 -5.47 21.92 -13.31
C GLN A 604 -4.48 21.95 -12.14
N SER A 605 -4.93 21.78 -10.90
CA SER A 605 -4.06 21.74 -9.72
C SER A 605 -3.47 20.37 -9.40
N HIS A 606 -3.92 19.30 -10.07
CA HIS A 606 -3.47 17.92 -9.84
C HIS A 606 -2.95 17.30 -11.14
N THR A 607 -1.78 17.76 -11.59
CA THR A 607 -1.09 17.25 -12.80
C THR A 607 -0.17 16.07 -12.48
N GLY A 608 0.11 15.25 -13.50
CA GLY A 608 1.02 14.11 -13.41
C GLY A 608 2.42 14.45 -12.91
N GLY A 609 3.08 15.44 -13.53
CA GLY A 609 4.41 15.88 -13.08
C GLY A 609 4.42 16.44 -11.66
N LEU A 610 3.37 17.14 -11.22
CA LEU A 610 3.26 17.63 -9.85
C LEU A 610 3.07 16.49 -8.84
N TRP A 611 2.24 15.50 -9.16
CA TRP A 611 2.04 14.30 -8.35
C TRP A 611 3.37 13.56 -8.10
N PHE A 612 4.14 13.29 -9.16
CA PHE A 612 5.44 12.61 -9.01
C PHE A 612 6.44 13.45 -8.19
N LYS A 613 6.45 14.77 -8.40
CA LYS A 613 7.30 15.71 -7.63
C LYS A 613 6.94 15.74 -6.14
N GLN A 614 5.65 15.76 -5.79
CA GLN A 614 5.18 15.71 -4.40
C GLN A 614 5.55 14.38 -3.73
N LEU A 615 5.40 13.26 -4.44
CA LEU A 615 5.80 11.95 -3.94
C LEU A 615 7.32 11.89 -3.66
N ALA A 616 8.15 12.29 -4.63
CA ALA A 616 9.60 12.30 -4.48
C ALA A 616 10.06 13.17 -3.30
N GLN A 617 9.53 14.40 -3.18
CA GLN A 617 9.82 15.29 -2.04
C GLN A 617 9.35 14.73 -0.70
N SER A 618 8.20 14.04 -0.67
CA SER A 618 7.69 13.40 0.55
C SER A 618 8.58 12.24 0.98
N LEU A 619 9.06 11.42 0.03
CA LEU A 619 9.98 10.32 0.31
C LEU A 619 11.35 10.84 0.76
N GLU A 620 11.92 11.85 0.10
CA GLU A 620 13.19 12.47 0.49
C GLU A 620 13.12 13.04 1.92
N LYS A 621 12.02 13.74 2.24
CA LYS A 621 11.76 14.25 3.60
C LYS A 621 11.69 13.11 4.61
N VAL A 622 10.84 12.11 4.37
CA VAL A 622 10.67 10.95 5.28
C VAL A 622 11.98 10.19 5.46
N HIS A 623 12.70 9.92 4.37
CA HIS A 623 13.99 9.24 4.43
C HIS A 623 15.03 10.08 5.17
N THR A 624 15.03 11.41 5.04
CA THR A 624 15.92 12.29 5.81
C THR A 624 15.54 12.31 7.30
N GLU A 625 14.25 12.31 7.64
CA GLU A 625 13.77 12.21 9.03
C GLU A 625 14.10 10.85 9.66
N HIS A 626 13.98 9.75 8.91
CA HIS A 626 14.39 8.41 9.32
C HIS A 626 15.91 8.31 9.42
N GLY A 627 16.66 8.78 8.43
CA GLY A 627 18.12 8.86 8.43
C GLY A 627 18.65 9.70 9.58
N ALA A 628 17.99 10.78 9.98
CA ALA A 628 18.36 11.55 11.17
C ALA A 628 18.13 10.77 12.49
N ARG A 629 17.13 9.88 12.54
CA ARG A 629 16.86 8.99 13.69
C ARG A 629 17.81 7.78 13.72
N ASP A 630 18.21 7.26 12.56
CA ASP A 630 18.99 6.02 12.42
C ASP A 630 20.51 6.29 12.33
N ALA A 631 20.94 7.32 11.59
CA ALA A 631 22.34 7.77 11.52
C ALA A 631 22.78 8.54 12.78
N ALA A 632 21.83 8.91 13.65
CA ALA A 632 22.08 8.95 15.08
C ALA A 632 22.36 7.53 15.61
N SER A 633 23.43 6.90 15.12
CA SER A 633 23.98 5.67 15.69
C SER A 633 24.52 6.03 17.07
N VAL A 634 23.63 5.94 18.06
CA VAL A 634 23.76 6.69 19.29
C VAL A 634 25.08 6.32 19.98
N PRO A 635 26.04 7.27 20.11
CA PRO A 635 27.42 6.94 20.38
C PRO A 635 27.56 6.27 21.75
N ARG A 636 28.60 5.43 21.92
CA ARG A 636 28.87 4.87 23.25
C ARG A 636 29.12 5.99 24.24
N LEU A 637 28.46 5.93 25.40
CA LEU A 637 28.58 6.93 26.45
C LEU A 637 30.06 7.28 26.72
N PRO A 638 30.50 8.54 26.57
CA PRO A 638 31.89 8.94 26.80
C PRO A 638 32.16 9.04 28.31
N VAL A 639 32.28 7.87 28.97
CA VAL A 639 32.30 7.73 30.44
C VAL A 639 33.28 8.68 31.12
N GLN A 640 34.45 8.96 30.54
CA GLN A 640 35.40 9.91 31.12
C GLN A 640 34.88 11.36 31.12
N GLN A 641 34.26 11.82 30.03
CA GLN A 641 33.68 13.16 29.98
C GLN A 641 32.53 13.30 30.98
N VAL A 642 31.70 12.26 31.12
CA VAL A 642 30.64 12.21 32.14
C VAL A 642 31.25 12.30 33.55
N CYS A 643 32.30 11.52 33.85
CA CYS A 643 33.03 11.57 35.12
C CYS A 643 33.64 12.96 35.42
N ASP A 644 34.22 13.62 34.42
CA ASP A 644 34.86 14.94 34.57
C ASP A 644 33.81 16.03 34.83
N LYS A 645 32.73 16.06 34.04
CA LYS A 645 31.60 16.99 34.24
C LYS A 645 30.86 16.72 35.54
N TYR A 646 30.69 15.46 35.93
CA TYR A 646 30.15 15.08 37.23
C TYR A 646 31.01 15.61 38.39
N ARG A 647 32.36 15.50 38.29
CA ARG A 647 33.28 16.04 39.31
C ARG A 647 33.12 17.56 39.50
N THR A 648 32.91 18.32 38.42
CA THR A 648 32.73 19.78 38.49
C THR A 648 31.32 20.21 38.93
N ALA A 649 30.29 19.40 38.65
CA ALA A 649 28.89 19.72 38.93
C ALA A 649 28.59 19.83 40.44
N LYS A 650 27.68 20.76 40.77
CA LYS A 650 27.25 21.10 42.14
C LYS A 650 25.88 20.56 42.49
N ARG A 651 24.95 20.44 41.53
CA ARG A 651 23.59 19.88 41.70
C ARG A 651 23.25 18.93 40.56
N ARG A 652 23.27 17.63 40.86
CA ARG A 652 23.17 16.56 39.86
C ARG A 652 21.85 15.81 40.03
N VAL A 653 21.01 15.78 38.99
CA VAL A 653 19.75 15.05 38.98
C VAL A 653 19.88 13.78 38.14
N PHE A 654 19.41 12.65 38.68
CA PHE A 654 19.39 11.36 38.02
C PHE A 654 17.95 10.86 37.86
N PHE A 655 17.55 10.49 36.65
CA PHE A 655 16.32 9.73 36.36
C PHE A 655 16.73 8.37 35.80
N LEU A 656 16.48 7.30 36.55
CA LEU A 656 16.93 5.96 36.17
C LEU A 656 15.71 5.03 36.05
N ASP A 657 15.45 4.49 34.87
CA ASP A 657 14.43 3.46 34.74
C ASP A 657 14.85 2.16 35.45
N TYR A 658 13.88 1.46 36.02
CA TYR A 658 14.10 0.24 36.77
C TYR A 658 14.05 -1.03 35.91
N GLU A 659 13.11 -1.13 34.97
CA GLU A 659 12.64 -2.40 34.39
C GLU A 659 13.26 -2.64 33.02
N GLY A 660 14.34 -3.42 33.00
CA GLY A 660 15.25 -3.62 31.87
C GLY A 660 16.55 -2.84 32.03
N THR A 661 16.46 -1.62 32.55
CA THR A 661 17.58 -0.69 32.71
C THR A 661 18.44 -1.00 33.93
N LEU A 662 17.91 -0.85 35.16
CA LEU A 662 18.63 -1.16 36.40
C LEU A 662 18.55 -2.62 36.82
N ALA A 663 17.45 -3.32 36.50
CA ALA A 663 17.28 -4.75 36.73
C ALA A 663 16.62 -5.38 35.48
N PRO A 664 16.95 -6.62 35.08
CA PRO A 664 16.30 -7.25 33.93
C PRO A 664 14.77 -7.35 34.10
N HIS A 665 14.01 -7.28 33.00
CA HIS A 665 12.55 -7.40 33.01
C HIS A 665 12.02 -8.67 33.71
N ARG A 666 12.74 -9.81 33.64
CA ARG A 666 12.39 -11.08 34.29
C ARG A 666 13.63 -11.87 34.70
N THR A 667 13.49 -12.76 35.68
CA THR A 667 14.46 -13.84 35.92
C THR A 667 14.48 -14.84 34.75
N PRO A 668 15.55 -15.66 34.58
CA PRO A 668 15.56 -16.79 33.65
C PRO A 668 14.45 -17.84 33.88
N ALA A 669 13.80 -17.80 35.05
CA ALA A 669 12.66 -18.65 35.43
C ALA A 669 11.29 -17.97 35.20
N GLY A 670 11.25 -16.79 34.55
CA GLY A 670 10.01 -16.09 34.18
C GLY A 670 9.30 -15.34 35.32
N LEU A 671 9.78 -15.45 36.56
CA LEU A 671 9.27 -14.75 37.73
C LEU A 671 9.69 -13.26 37.74
N PRO A 672 8.84 -12.35 38.27
CA PRO A 672 9.21 -10.97 38.56
C PRO A 672 10.40 -10.92 39.51
N LEU A 673 11.36 -10.03 39.23
CA LEU A 673 12.50 -9.79 40.11
C LEU A 673 12.07 -8.97 41.33
N SER A 674 12.31 -9.53 42.53
CA SER A 674 12.61 -8.74 43.71
C SER A 674 13.98 -8.08 43.53
N SER A 675 14.12 -6.86 44.04
CA SER A 675 15.29 -5.99 43.85
C SER A 675 16.64 -6.70 44.02
N PRO A 676 17.48 -6.79 42.97
CA PRO A 676 18.82 -7.34 43.11
C PRO A 676 19.62 -6.49 44.10
N GLN A 677 20.20 -7.09 45.14
CA GLN A 677 20.95 -6.37 46.20
C GLN A 677 21.97 -5.37 45.60
N ARG A 678 22.69 -5.80 44.55
CA ARG A 678 23.64 -4.98 43.79
C ARG A 678 23.07 -3.64 43.27
N VAL A 679 21.79 -3.57 42.92
CA VAL A 679 21.12 -2.34 42.48
C VAL A 679 20.87 -1.43 43.69
N LEU A 680 20.35 -2.00 44.78
CA LEU A 680 20.12 -1.27 46.04
C LEU A 680 21.42 -0.72 46.63
N ASP A 681 22.51 -1.49 46.58
CA ASP A 681 23.85 -1.07 47.00
C ASP A 681 24.35 0.10 46.14
N SER A 682 24.23 -0.01 44.81
CA SER A 682 24.65 1.05 43.87
C SER A 682 23.85 2.34 44.04
N LEU A 683 22.55 2.25 44.35
CA LEU A 683 21.70 3.40 44.65
C LEU A 683 22.08 4.02 46.00
N ASN A 684 22.25 3.23 47.06
CA ASN A 684 22.71 3.72 48.37
C ASN A 684 24.06 4.46 48.28
N GLU A 685 25.02 3.94 47.51
CA GLU A 685 26.30 4.64 47.25
C GLU A 685 26.09 5.97 46.52
N LEU A 686 25.18 6.03 45.54
CA LEU A 686 24.91 7.24 44.77
C LEU A 686 24.19 8.32 45.59
N ILE A 687 23.28 7.92 46.47
CA ILE A 687 22.53 8.80 47.40
C ILE A 687 23.44 9.32 48.54
N SER A 688 24.54 8.63 48.84
CA SER A 688 25.47 9.03 49.92
C SER A 688 26.19 10.36 49.65
N ASP A 689 26.21 10.85 48.40
CA ASP A 689 26.67 12.20 48.06
C ASP A 689 25.49 13.18 48.06
N SER A 690 25.51 14.15 48.98
CA SER A 690 24.45 15.16 49.15
C SER A 690 24.23 16.09 47.94
N LYS A 691 25.10 16.05 46.93
CA LYS A 691 24.92 16.76 45.65
C LYS A 691 24.06 16.01 44.63
N ASN A 692 23.75 14.75 44.90
CA ASN A 692 22.99 13.89 44.00
C ASN A 692 21.53 13.79 44.43
N THR A 693 20.63 14.15 43.52
CA THR A 693 19.19 13.92 43.65
C THR A 693 18.81 12.79 42.69
N VAL A 694 18.38 11.65 43.23
CA VAL A 694 18.10 10.43 42.44
C VAL A 694 16.60 10.13 42.45
N TYR A 695 16.04 9.90 41.26
CA TYR A 695 14.69 9.40 41.04
C TYR A 695 14.76 8.10 40.22
N VAL A 696 13.99 7.09 40.64
CA VAL A 696 13.84 5.83 39.88
C VAL A 696 12.45 5.78 39.24
N MET A 697 12.40 5.49 37.95
CA MET A 697 11.17 5.34 37.14
C MET A 697 10.79 3.86 37.01
N SER A 698 9.49 3.56 37.00
CA SER A 698 8.98 2.21 36.73
C SER A 698 7.49 2.27 36.35
N GLY A 699 7.05 1.28 35.58
CA GLY A 699 5.63 1.05 35.30
C GLY A 699 4.85 0.40 36.46
N ARG A 700 5.53 -0.05 37.52
CA ARG A 700 4.91 -0.69 38.69
C ARG A 700 4.08 0.28 39.53
N LYS A 701 3.21 -0.30 40.35
CA LYS A 701 2.36 0.42 41.31
C LYS A 701 3.20 1.05 42.43
N PRO A 702 2.73 2.16 43.03
CA PRO A 702 3.34 2.73 44.24
C PRO A 702 3.60 1.72 45.36
N SER A 703 2.66 0.81 45.63
CA SER A 703 2.77 -0.22 46.69
C SER A 703 3.90 -1.22 46.47
N ASP A 704 4.16 -1.54 45.21
CA ASP A 704 5.11 -2.58 44.83
C ASP A 704 6.52 -2.02 44.91
N LEU A 705 6.70 -0.77 44.47
CA LEU A 705 7.94 -0.01 44.62
C LEU A 705 8.27 0.30 46.10
N GLU A 706 7.28 0.60 46.95
CA GLU A 706 7.49 0.70 48.41
C GLU A 706 7.98 -0.60 49.04
N SER A 707 7.57 -1.76 48.50
CA SER A 707 8.05 -3.05 48.96
C SER A 707 9.47 -3.34 48.43
N ASP A 708 9.71 -3.13 47.14
CA ASP A 708 10.98 -3.39 46.45
C ASP A 708 12.13 -2.50 46.97
N PHE A 709 11.84 -1.27 47.38
CA PHE A 709 12.85 -0.29 47.83
C PHE A 709 12.82 0.03 49.33
N ARG A 710 12.16 -0.80 50.15
CA ARG A 710 12.02 -0.59 51.61
C ARG A 710 13.34 -0.36 52.37
N THR A 711 14.45 -0.88 51.87
CA THR A 711 15.78 -0.81 52.50
C THR A 711 16.62 0.41 52.10
N VAL A 712 16.24 1.13 51.05
CA VAL A 712 16.98 2.28 50.51
C VAL A 712 16.24 3.57 50.88
N LYS A 713 16.93 4.47 51.57
CA LYS A 713 16.38 5.75 52.06
C LYS A 713 16.90 6.93 51.22
N GLY A 714 16.14 8.02 51.18
CA GLY A 714 16.63 9.31 50.65
C GLY A 714 16.71 9.42 49.12
N PHE A 715 15.80 8.80 48.38
CA PHE A 715 15.67 8.99 46.93
C PHE A 715 14.20 9.02 46.50
N GLY A 716 13.87 9.69 45.41
CA GLY A 716 12.51 9.81 44.90
C GLY A 716 12.10 8.61 44.02
N LEU A 717 10.80 8.42 43.86
CA LEU A 717 10.21 7.37 43.03
C LEU A 717 9.19 7.96 42.07
N ILE A 718 9.16 7.42 40.85
CA ILE A 718 8.15 7.71 39.82
C ILE A 718 7.48 6.38 39.48
N ALA A 719 6.18 6.26 39.78
CA ALA A 719 5.40 5.04 39.60
C ALA A 719 4.38 5.20 38.48
N GLU A 720 3.98 4.06 37.89
CA GLU A 720 3.06 3.97 36.75
C GLU A 720 3.37 5.01 35.67
N ASN A 721 4.62 5.01 35.21
CA ASN A 721 5.10 5.78 34.06
C ASN A 721 4.85 7.29 34.15
N GLY A 722 4.89 7.85 35.36
CA GLY A 722 4.75 9.29 35.60
C GLY A 722 3.40 9.74 36.15
N CYS A 723 2.49 8.81 36.44
CA CYS A 723 1.22 9.11 37.11
C CYS A 723 1.40 9.49 38.59
N PHE A 724 2.41 8.93 39.27
CA PHE A 724 2.69 9.22 40.68
C PHE A 724 4.16 9.55 40.91
N VAL A 725 4.41 10.55 41.75
CA VAL A 725 5.74 10.97 42.19
C VAL A 725 5.81 10.96 43.71
N SER A 726 6.89 10.39 44.25
CA SER A 726 7.25 10.53 45.65
C SER A 726 8.49 11.43 45.76
N SER A 727 8.36 12.56 46.46
CA SER A 727 9.38 13.61 46.51
C SER A 727 10.69 13.13 47.16
N PHE A 728 11.80 13.70 46.71
CA PHE A 728 13.12 13.42 47.27
C PHE A 728 13.21 13.91 48.73
N GLY A 729 13.44 13.00 49.68
CA GLY A 729 13.71 13.33 51.08
C GLY A 729 12.46 13.54 51.97
N SER A 730 11.24 13.38 51.46
CA SER A 730 10.01 13.51 52.26
C SER A 730 9.75 12.28 53.16
N GLU A 731 10.44 12.20 54.30
CA GLU A 731 9.99 11.41 55.46
C GLU A 731 9.21 12.34 56.43
N SER A 732 7.91 12.56 56.16
CA SER A 732 7.02 13.25 57.09
C SER A 732 6.75 12.37 58.33
N PRO A 733 6.99 12.82 59.58
CA PRO A 733 6.36 12.19 60.72
C PRO A 733 4.85 12.39 60.60
N ALA A 734 4.08 11.30 60.67
CA ALA A 734 2.66 11.31 60.33
C ALA A 734 1.88 12.39 61.10
N PRO A 735 1.11 13.27 60.43
CA PRO A 735 0.24 14.22 61.12
C PRO A 735 -0.91 13.46 61.79
N ASP A 736 -1.16 13.75 63.06
CA ASP A 736 -2.32 13.26 63.79
C ASP A 736 -3.61 13.86 63.19
N SER A 737 -4.25 13.13 62.27
CA SER A 737 -5.55 13.48 61.69
C SER A 737 -6.40 12.22 61.49
N PRO A 738 -7.60 12.15 62.11
CA PRO A 738 -8.42 10.93 62.08
C PRO A 738 -9.26 10.86 60.80
N GLY A 739 -8.93 9.94 59.89
CA GLY A 739 -9.69 9.83 58.62
C GLY A 739 -9.56 8.56 57.79
N LEU A 740 -8.54 7.72 57.96
CA LEU A 740 -8.38 6.49 57.16
C LEU A 740 -7.91 5.31 58.02
N GLN A 741 -8.37 4.11 57.68
CA GLN A 741 -8.26 2.93 58.56
C GLN A 741 -6.82 2.50 58.85
N ARG A 742 -6.56 2.17 60.13
CA ARG A 742 -5.28 1.61 60.60
C ARG A 742 -5.03 0.22 60.01
N SER A 743 -4.05 0.10 59.12
CA SER A 743 -3.40 -1.19 58.82
C SER A 743 -2.18 -1.39 59.73
N THR A 744 -2.04 -2.58 60.30
CA THR A 744 -1.05 -2.89 61.33
C THR A 744 0.28 -3.37 60.76
N SER A 745 1.18 -2.45 60.40
CA SER A 745 2.61 -2.74 60.28
C SER A 745 3.44 -1.48 60.57
N ARG A 746 4.52 -1.64 61.36
CA ARG A 746 5.48 -0.55 61.63
C ARG A 746 6.38 -0.39 60.39
N GLY A 747 6.04 0.54 59.50
CA GLY A 747 6.84 0.90 58.33
C GLY A 747 6.79 2.41 58.10
N VAL A 748 7.88 2.97 57.58
CA VAL A 748 7.93 4.35 57.08
C VAL A 748 7.09 4.39 55.81
N ARG A 749 6.07 5.25 55.76
CA ARG A 749 5.24 5.47 54.58
C ARG A 749 5.82 6.65 53.80
N ARG A 750 5.89 6.53 52.47
CA ARG A 750 6.26 7.67 51.62
C ARG A 750 5.00 8.44 51.26
N ASP A 751 5.11 9.76 51.19
CA ASP A 751 4.08 10.60 50.60
C ASP A 751 4.17 10.49 49.07
N TRP A 752 3.02 10.34 48.41
CA TRP A 752 2.88 10.20 46.96
C TRP A 752 1.92 11.27 46.42
N THR A 753 2.43 12.09 45.50
CA THR A 753 1.64 13.02 44.69
C THR A 753 1.15 12.28 43.46
N GLY A 754 -0.16 12.07 43.34
CA GLY A 754 -0.80 11.59 42.11
C GLY A 754 -1.27 12.78 41.28
N PHE A 755 -0.86 12.83 40.00
CA PHE A 755 -1.29 13.87 39.07
C PHE A 755 -2.64 13.58 38.35
N PRO A 756 -2.98 12.33 37.99
CA PRO A 756 -4.24 12.03 37.32
C PRO A 756 -5.47 12.34 38.20
N ASP A 757 -6.52 12.88 37.58
CA ASP A 757 -7.84 12.90 38.23
C ASP A 757 -8.34 11.45 38.34
N MET A 758 -8.37 10.95 39.56
CA MET A 758 -8.83 9.60 39.90
C MET A 758 -10.28 9.33 39.46
N LYS A 759 -11.13 10.35 39.37
CA LYS A 759 -12.52 10.18 38.91
C LYS A 759 -12.58 9.92 37.42
N ALA A 760 -11.99 10.81 36.61
CA ALA A 760 -11.86 10.62 35.17
C ALA A 760 -11.12 9.32 34.83
N THR A 761 -10.13 8.94 35.65
CA THR A 761 -9.39 7.69 35.52
C THR A 761 -10.28 6.46 35.72
N GLU A 762 -11.08 6.42 36.79
CA GLU A 762 -12.02 5.31 37.02
C GLU A 762 -13.19 5.29 36.01
N GLU A 763 -13.62 6.45 35.50
CA GLU A 763 -14.63 6.55 34.43
C GLU A 763 -14.16 5.84 33.15
N TRP A 764 -12.99 6.19 32.62
CA TRP A 764 -12.48 5.53 31.40
C TRP A 764 -12.09 4.08 31.67
N LYS A 765 -11.50 3.75 32.84
CA LYS A 765 -11.20 2.36 33.20
C LYS A 765 -12.45 1.50 33.28
N THR A 766 -13.58 2.04 33.75
CA THR A 766 -14.87 1.33 33.79
C THR A 766 -15.40 1.08 32.38
N ALA A 767 -15.33 2.07 31.49
CA ALA A 767 -15.71 1.91 30.08
C ALA A 767 -14.83 0.84 29.38
N VAL A 768 -13.52 0.92 29.53
CA VAL A 768 -12.56 -0.05 28.96
C VAL A 768 -12.75 -1.45 29.56
N LYS A 769 -13.00 -1.60 30.86
CA LYS A 769 -13.33 -2.89 31.48
C LYS A 769 -14.57 -3.53 30.85
N GLY A 770 -15.59 -2.74 30.52
CA GLY A 770 -16.78 -3.22 29.79
C GLY A 770 -16.44 -3.79 28.41
N ILE A 771 -15.49 -3.18 27.70
CA ILE A 771 -14.97 -3.70 26.42
C ILE A 771 -14.12 -4.95 26.65
N LEU A 772 -13.19 -4.93 27.62
CA LEU A 772 -12.29 -6.05 27.92
C LEU A 772 -13.02 -7.30 28.40
N GLN A 773 -14.17 -7.16 29.05
CA GLN A 773 -14.98 -8.31 29.48
C GLN A 773 -15.43 -9.18 28.29
N TYR A 774 -15.78 -8.59 27.15
CA TYR A 774 -16.10 -9.33 25.93
C TYR A 774 -14.93 -10.21 25.45
N TYR A 775 -13.69 -9.74 25.59
CA TYR A 775 -12.50 -10.51 25.19
C TYR A 775 -12.11 -11.55 26.25
N LEU A 776 -12.22 -11.23 27.54
CA LEU A 776 -12.00 -12.18 28.65
C LEU A 776 -12.87 -13.44 28.53
N GLU A 777 -14.16 -13.27 28.25
CA GLU A 777 -15.12 -14.37 28.12
C GLU A 777 -14.84 -15.27 26.89
N ARG A 778 -14.05 -14.79 25.92
CA ARG A 778 -13.72 -15.49 24.68
C ARG A 778 -12.29 -16.05 24.66
N LEU A 779 -11.43 -15.61 25.59
CA LEU A 779 -10.03 -16.01 25.70
C LEU A 779 -9.77 -16.72 27.03
N GLU A 780 -10.00 -18.03 27.05
CA GLU A 780 -9.60 -18.89 28.16
C GLU A 780 -8.11 -18.70 28.51
N GLY A 781 -7.83 -18.40 29.78
CA GLY A 781 -6.47 -18.13 30.27
C GLY A 781 -6.03 -16.67 30.19
N SER A 782 -6.82 -15.77 29.59
CA SER A 782 -6.57 -14.32 29.66
C SER A 782 -7.02 -13.71 31.01
N TYR A 783 -6.43 -12.59 31.39
CA TYR A 783 -6.74 -11.85 32.61
C TYR A 783 -6.40 -10.37 32.49
N ILE A 784 -7.08 -9.52 33.26
CA ILE A 784 -6.76 -8.09 33.37
C ILE A 784 -5.86 -7.90 34.60
N GLU A 785 -4.67 -7.34 34.37
CA GLU A 785 -3.85 -6.73 35.42
C GLU A 785 -4.27 -5.26 35.54
N GLU A 786 -5.04 -4.94 36.57
CA GLU A 786 -5.44 -3.57 36.87
C GLU A 786 -4.36 -2.83 37.67
N ARG A 787 -3.95 -1.66 37.19
CA ARG A 787 -3.09 -0.68 37.89
C ARG A 787 -3.93 0.54 38.30
N ASN A 788 -3.33 1.51 39.00
CA ASN A 788 -4.09 2.66 39.48
C ASN A 788 -4.56 3.51 38.29
N CYS A 789 -3.67 3.79 37.33
CA CYS A 789 -3.88 4.68 36.19
C CYS A 789 -3.70 3.99 34.81
N SER A 790 -3.55 2.67 34.78
CA SER A 790 -3.50 1.88 33.54
C SER A 790 -4.18 0.52 33.71
N LEU A 791 -4.50 -0.13 32.58
CA LEU A 791 -4.99 -1.50 32.52
C LEU A 791 -4.10 -2.30 31.57
N ILE A 792 -3.78 -3.55 31.92
CA ILE A 792 -3.09 -4.46 31.01
C ILE A 792 -3.96 -5.70 30.80
N PHE A 793 -4.41 -5.91 29.57
CA PHE A 793 -5.05 -7.15 29.16
C PHE A 793 -3.97 -8.16 28.77
N ARG A 794 -3.75 -9.18 29.61
CA ARG A 794 -2.74 -10.22 29.39
C ARG A 794 -3.37 -11.49 28.85
N PHE A 795 -2.73 -12.07 27.84
CA PHE A 795 -3.10 -13.33 27.22
C PHE A 795 -1.87 -14.23 27.02
N ASP A 796 -0.87 -14.10 27.91
CA ASP A 796 0.36 -14.90 27.95
C ASP A 796 0.12 -16.38 28.32
N LYS A 797 -1.05 -16.68 28.88
CA LYS A 797 -1.49 -18.02 29.29
C LYS A 797 -2.67 -18.54 28.46
N ALA A 798 -2.99 -17.89 27.34
CA ALA A 798 -4.11 -18.30 26.50
C ALA A 798 -3.84 -19.64 25.81
N THR A 799 -4.86 -20.51 25.73
CA THR A 799 -4.74 -21.85 25.14
C THR A 799 -4.42 -21.82 23.63
N ASP A 800 -4.98 -20.84 22.91
CA ASP A 800 -4.70 -20.57 21.49
C ASP A 800 -4.02 -19.19 21.37
N GLN A 801 -2.70 -19.21 21.18
CA GLN A 801 -1.89 -18.00 21.09
C GLN A 801 -2.17 -17.19 19.80
N ASP A 802 -2.59 -17.84 18.72
CA ASP A 802 -2.85 -17.19 17.44
C ASP A 802 -4.20 -16.47 17.49
N ALA A 803 -5.23 -17.10 18.10
CA ALA A 803 -6.50 -16.45 18.40
C ALA A 803 -6.33 -15.31 19.39
N ALA A 804 -5.52 -15.48 20.43
CA ALA A 804 -5.23 -14.45 21.41
C ALA A 804 -4.56 -13.22 20.78
N THR A 805 -3.60 -13.42 19.89
CA THR A 805 -2.93 -12.32 19.17
C THR A 805 -3.91 -11.56 18.29
N ARG A 806 -4.74 -12.26 17.49
CA ARG A 806 -5.80 -11.64 16.66
C ARG A 806 -6.80 -10.83 17.49
N MET A 807 -7.30 -11.42 18.58
CA MET A 807 -8.25 -10.73 19.46
C MET A 807 -7.60 -9.59 20.25
N GLY A 808 -6.29 -9.63 20.51
CA GLY A 808 -5.52 -8.49 21.03
C GLY A 808 -5.48 -7.31 20.07
N GLY A 809 -5.28 -7.56 18.77
CA GLY A 809 -5.40 -6.54 17.72
C GLY A 809 -6.83 -5.97 17.61
N GLU A 810 -7.85 -6.83 17.51
CA GLU A 810 -9.26 -6.40 17.49
C GLU A 810 -9.67 -5.62 18.75
N CYS A 811 -9.16 -5.99 19.92
CA CYS A 811 -9.35 -5.29 21.18
C CYS A 811 -8.69 -3.90 21.17
N SER A 812 -7.51 -3.79 20.57
CA SER A 812 -6.78 -2.51 20.49
C SER A 812 -7.53 -1.50 19.64
N ASP A 813 -7.99 -1.90 18.45
CA ASP A 813 -8.86 -1.09 17.60
C ASP A 813 -10.16 -0.70 18.30
N HIS A 814 -10.87 -1.65 18.92
CA HIS A 814 -12.15 -1.39 19.57
C HIS A 814 -12.02 -0.38 20.72
N ILE A 815 -10.95 -0.45 21.51
CA ILE A 815 -10.69 0.53 22.57
C ILE A 815 -10.25 1.87 21.97
N ASN A 816 -9.37 1.90 20.97
CA ASN A 816 -8.98 3.15 20.31
C ASN A 816 -10.18 3.87 19.69
N ASP A 817 -11.07 3.16 18.98
CA ASP A 817 -12.29 3.72 18.37
C ASP A 817 -13.29 4.22 19.43
N ALA A 818 -13.56 3.42 20.47
CA ALA A 818 -14.58 3.73 21.48
C ALA A 818 -14.10 4.75 22.54
N CYS A 819 -12.79 4.83 22.80
CA CYS A 819 -12.22 5.65 23.88
C CYS A 819 -11.39 6.85 23.40
N ASN A 820 -11.35 7.14 22.09
CA ASN A 820 -10.65 8.29 21.51
C ASN A 820 -11.00 9.62 22.22
N SER A 821 -12.29 9.85 22.50
CA SER A 821 -12.78 11.05 23.21
C SER A 821 -12.28 11.18 24.66
N MET A 822 -11.89 10.05 25.28
CA MET A 822 -11.37 9.98 26.65
C MET A 822 -9.83 10.07 26.71
N ARG A 823 -9.16 10.33 25.57
CA ARG A 823 -7.69 10.50 25.47
C ARG A 823 -6.92 9.29 26.01
N VAL A 824 -7.45 8.09 25.78
CA VAL A 824 -6.83 6.80 26.10
C VAL A 824 -6.06 6.29 24.88
N ARG A 825 -4.85 5.77 25.09
CA ARG A 825 -4.04 5.10 24.07
C ARG A 825 -3.91 3.62 24.39
N VAL A 826 -3.89 2.81 23.34
CA VAL A 826 -3.60 1.39 23.42
C VAL A 826 -2.25 1.08 22.79
N VAL A 827 -1.37 0.44 23.56
CA VAL A 827 -0.05 0.00 23.12
C VAL A 827 -0.03 -1.53 23.07
N PRO A 828 0.06 -2.16 21.88
CA PRO A 828 0.23 -3.60 21.77
C PRO A 828 1.63 -4.02 22.26
N ILE A 829 1.66 -5.02 23.14
CA ILE A 829 2.87 -5.60 23.72
C ILE A 829 2.89 -7.10 23.39
N ARG A 830 4.07 -7.74 23.45
CA ARG A 830 4.18 -9.20 23.29
C ARG A 830 3.27 -9.94 24.30
N GLN A 831 2.24 -10.61 23.77
CA GLN A 831 1.22 -11.38 24.52
C GLN A 831 0.38 -10.56 25.52
N ALA A 832 0.31 -9.23 25.35
CA ALA A 832 -0.51 -8.36 26.18
C ALA A 832 -0.89 -7.07 25.44
N VAL A 833 -1.91 -6.37 25.91
CA VAL A 833 -2.27 -5.03 25.45
C VAL A 833 -2.26 -4.10 26.66
N LEU A 834 -1.45 -3.04 26.60
CA LEU A 834 -1.38 -1.99 27.63
C LEU A 834 -2.34 -0.86 27.23
N ILE A 835 -3.13 -0.37 28.18
CA ILE A 835 -4.05 0.74 28.01
C ILE A 835 -3.70 1.81 29.06
N GLU A 836 -3.39 3.01 28.58
CA GLU A 836 -2.91 4.14 29.38
C GLU A 836 -3.53 5.47 28.92
N SER A 837 -3.47 6.50 29.78
CA SER A 837 -3.90 7.86 29.42
C SER A 837 -2.79 8.62 28.70
N LEU A 838 -3.15 9.43 27.69
CA LEU A 838 -2.24 10.32 26.99
C LEU A 838 -1.81 11.56 27.81
N ASP A 839 -2.44 11.81 28.96
CA ASP A 839 -2.27 13.07 29.71
C ASP A 839 -1.01 13.11 30.58
N TRP A 840 -0.50 11.93 30.98
CA TRP A 840 0.61 11.79 31.91
C TRP A 840 1.66 10.82 31.37
N SER A 841 2.93 11.14 31.58
CA SER A 841 4.05 10.35 31.07
C SER A 841 5.30 10.55 31.93
N LYS A 842 6.33 9.73 31.71
CA LYS A 842 7.63 9.85 32.39
C LYS A 842 8.20 11.29 32.21
N ARG A 843 7.90 11.97 31.08
CA ARG A 843 8.23 13.40 30.81
C ARG A 843 7.51 14.37 31.74
N SER A 844 6.20 14.24 31.97
CA SER A 844 5.43 15.19 32.79
C SER A 844 5.87 15.13 34.25
N ALA A 845 6.13 13.92 34.76
CA ALA A 845 6.70 13.72 36.09
C ALA A 845 8.11 14.34 36.21
N ALA A 846 9.00 14.09 35.25
CA ALA A 846 10.35 14.65 35.26
C ALA A 846 10.36 16.19 35.18
N THR A 847 9.43 16.78 34.41
CA THR A 847 9.22 18.24 34.36
C THR A 847 8.79 18.79 35.72
N HIS A 848 7.73 18.22 36.31
CA HIS A 848 7.26 18.63 37.64
C HIS A 848 8.37 18.56 38.69
N ILE A 849 9.14 17.48 38.71
CA ILE A 849 10.25 17.29 39.65
C ILE A 849 11.34 18.36 39.45
N LEU A 850 11.69 18.69 38.20
CA LEU A 850 12.68 19.72 37.93
C LEU A 850 12.21 21.11 38.38
N ASP A 851 10.92 21.42 38.18
CA ASP A 851 10.32 22.69 38.60
C ASP A 851 10.08 22.76 40.12
N GLU A 852 9.75 21.65 40.79
CA GLU A 852 9.70 21.58 42.26
C GLU A 852 11.10 21.82 42.86
N LEU A 853 12.14 21.21 42.29
CA LEU A 853 13.53 21.44 42.69
C LEU A 853 13.97 22.89 42.43
N ARG A 854 13.48 23.55 41.36
CA ARG A 854 13.70 24.99 41.13
C ARG A 854 13.00 25.82 42.21
N ALA A 855 11.71 25.58 42.47
CA ALA A 855 10.89 26.35 43.40
C ALA A 855 11.34 26.22 44.88
N GLN A 856 11.81 25.04 45.30
CA GLN A 856 12.36 24.86 46.66
C GLN A 856 13.61 25.72 46.93
N HIS A 857 14.28 26.25 45.90
CA HIS A 857 15.43 27.14 46.06
C HIS A 857 15.07 28.63 46.17
N ASP A 858 13.91 29.09 45.69
CA ASP A 858 13.50 30.50 45.80
C ASP A 858 13.05 30.90 47.22
N ILE A 859 12.79 29.92 48.09
CA ILE A 859 12.30 30.14 49.47
C ILE A 859 13.47 30.33 50.48
N GLY A 860 14.74 30.33 50.02
CA GLY A 860 15.90 30.40 50.91
C GLY A 860 17.18 31.06 50.37
N VAL A 861 17.43 32.28 50.85
CA VAL A 861 18.73 33.00 50.96
C VAL A 861 19.17 33.90 49.80
N GLU A 862 19.66 35.09 50.18
CA GLU A 862 20.19 36.23 49.39
C GLU A 862 21.41 35.92 48.48
N ASP A 863 21.75 34.66 48.26
CA ASP A 863 23.04 34.23 47.70
C ASP A 863 22.79 33.40 46.43
N GLY A 864 22.51 34.10 45.32
CA GLY A 864 21.99 33.55 44.05
C GLY A 864 22.83 32.41 43.46
N LYS A 865 22.45 31.17 43.78
CA LYS A 865 23.13 29.94 43.36
C LYS A 865 22.33 29.23 42.26
N GLN A 866 23.08 28.76 41.27
CA GLN A 866 22.64 28.40 39.92
C GLN A 866 21.59 27.27 39.85
N PRO A 867 20.86 27.14 38.71
CA PRO A 867 20.00 26.00 38.41
C PRO A 867 20.79 24.67 38.36
N THR A 868 20.07 23.55 38.24
CA THR A 868 20.63 22.21 38.05
C THR A 868 21.67 22.19 36.93
N ASP A 869 22.91 21.83 37.24
CA ASP A 869 24.05 21.91 36.31
C ASP A 869 24.40 20.57 35.65
N PHE A 870 23.83 19.47 36.15
CA PHE A 870 24.01 18.12 35.60
C PHE A 870 22.71 17.31 35.65
N LEU A 871 22.31 16.73 34.51
CA LEU A 871 21.14 15.86 34.37
C LEU A 871 21.56 14.56 33.67
N PHE A 872 21.27 13.41 34.29
CA PHE A 872 21.57 12.10 33.74
C PHE A 872 20.31 11.23 33.71
N ILE A 873 19.93 10.76 32.53
CA ILE A 873 18.74 9.93 32.32
C ILE A 873 19.16 8.60 31.69
N ALA A 874 18.71 7.49 32.25
CA ALA A 874 18.94 6.15 31.69
C ALA A 874 17.63 5.36 31.56
N GLY A 875 17.48 4.66 30.43
CA GLY A 875 16.28 3.88 30.09
C GLY A 875 16.56 2.84 28.99
N ASP A 876 15.61 1.94 28.73
CA ASP A 876 15.70 0.87 27.72
C ASP A 876 14.39 0.57 26.99
N ASP A 877 13.26 1.09 27.45
CA ASP A 877 11.93 0.85 26.89
C ASP A 877 11.46 1.99 25.98
N ARG A 878 10.30 1.84 25.31
CA ARG A 878 9.77 2.88 24.39
C ARG A 878 9.17 4.08 25.13
N GLU A 879 8.81 3.90 26.39
CA GLU A 879 8.18 4.89 27.26
C GLU A 879 9.23 5.92 27.76
N ASP A 880 10.51 5.55 27.76
CA ASP A 880 11.64 6.43 28.07
C ASP A 880 11.93 7.49 26.99
N GLU A 881 11.52 7.27 25.74
CA GLU A 881 11.84 8.15 24.59
C GLU A 881 11.31 9.58 24.78
N VAL A 882 10.11 9.73 25.38
CA VAL A 882 9.55 11.06 25.65
C VAL A 882 10.36 11.85 26.68
N VAL A 883 11.08 11.15 27.56
CA VAL A 883 11.98 11.75 28.57
C VAL A 883 13.32 12.10 27.93
N PHE A 884 13.85 11.23 27.07
CA PHE A 884 15.08 11.52 26.31
C PHE A 884 14.90 12.78 25.45
N ARG A 885 13.79 12.88 24.71
CA ARG A 885 13.46 14.07 23.90
C ARG A 885 13.44 15.34 24.73
N TRP A 886 12.70 15.33 25.84
CA TRP A 886 12.58 16.45 26.77
C TRP A 886 13.92 16.90 27.35
N ALA A 887 14.74 15.96 27.84
CA ALA A 887 16.05 16.30 28.38
C ALA A 887 17.00 16.86 27.29
N ASN A 888 16.95 16.30 26.08
CA ASN A 888 17.70 16.82 24.94
C ASN A 888 17.24 18.24 24.53
N GLU A 889 15.93 18.54 24.63
CA GLU A 889 15.37 19.88 24.45
C GLU A 889 15.94 20.86 25.50
N LEU A 890 15.98 20.48 26.78
CA LEU A 890 16.58 21.29 27.86
C LEU A 890 18.08 21.55 27.67
N GLY A 891 18.82 20.58 27.16
CA GLY A 891 20.23 20.75 26.81
C GLY A 891 20.44 21.68 25.62
N LYS A 892 19.56 21.64 24.62
CA LYS A 892 19.59 22.53 23.44
C LYS A 892 19.15 23.97 23.76
N SER A 893 18.20 24.15 24.67
CA SER A 893 17.76 25.48 25.14
C SER A 893 18.75 26.14 26.11
N GLY A 894 19.67 25.36 26.69
CA GLY A 894 20.67 25.82 27.66
C GLY A 894 20.13 25.96 29.09
N GLU A 895 18.95 25.39 29.39
CA GLU A 895 18.37 25.38 30.74
C GLU A 895 19.16 24.52 31.74
N VAL A 896 19.88 23.50 31.23
CA VAL A 896 20.80 22.64 32.00
C VAL A 896 22.11 22.51 31.22
N GLU A 897 23.24 22.85 31.85
CA GLU A 897 24.55 22.91 31.16
C GLU A 897 25.04 21.53 30.69
N ASN A 898 24.85 20.47 31.48
CA ASN A 898 25.37 19.14 31.18
C ASN A 898 24.25 18.10 31.21
N VAL A 899 23.67 17.77 30.06
CA VAL A 899 22.64 16.73 29.92
C VAL A 899 23.23 15.48 29.27
N TYR A 900 22.94 14.32 29.87
CA TYR A 900 23.28 13.00 29.35
C TYR A 900 22.05 12.09 29.33
N THR A 901 21.62 11.67 28.15
CA THR A 901 20.50 10.73 27.95
C THR A 901 21.05 9.40 27.42
N VAL A 902 20.72 8.29 28.08
CA VAL A 902 21.43 7.01 27.90
C VAL A 902 20.46 5.86 27.66
N SER A 903 20.49 5.28 26.46
CA SER A 903 19.77 4.05 26.16
C SER A 903 20.59 2.81 26.51
N VAL A 904 20.00 1.87 27.23
CA VAL A 904 20.64 0.61 27.62
C VAL A 904 20.24 -0.50 26.65
N GLY A 905 21.21 -1.07 25.92
CA GLY A 905 20.98 -2.14 24.94
C GLY A 905 21.38 -1.77 23.51
N LYS A 906 20.64 -2.31 22.53
CA LYS A 906 20.79 -2.05 21.09
C LYS A 906 19.42 -1.83 20.47
N ARG A 907 19.09 -0.57 20.18
CA ARG A 907 17.82 -0.10 19.59
C ARG A 907 18.04 1.29 19.00
N ASN A 908 17.18 1.69 18.08
CA ASN A 908 17.11 3.09 17.63
C ASN A 908 16.38 3.87 18.73
N THR A 909 16.84 5.09 19.03
CA THR A 909 16.47 5.82 20.26
C THR A 909 16.87 7.29 20.13
N GLU A 910 16.12 8.18 20.76
CA GLU A 910 16.43 9.61 20.84
C GLU A 910 17.44 9.92 21.95
N ALA A 911 17.91 8.92 22.72
CA ALA A 911 19.01 9.11 23.66
C ALA A 911 20.30 9.61 22.96
N THR A 912 21.10 10.41 23.67
CA THR A 912 22.38 10.96 23.15
C THR A 912 23.56 9.99 23.31
N SER A 913 23.41 8.92 24.08
CA SER A 913 24.43 7.89 24.25
C SER A 913 23.85 6.48 24.48
N THR A 914 24.60 5.43 24.13
CA THR A 914 24.21 4.02 24.38
C THR A 914 25.18 3.30 25.30
N LEU A 915 24.64 2.30 26.01
CA LEU A 915 25.40 1.31 26.77
C LEU A 915 25.09 -0.11 26.27
N THR A 916 25.89 -0.58 25.30
CA THR A 916 25.73 -1.92 24.69
C THR A 916 26.06 -3.09 25.61
N GLN A 917 26.43 -2.84 26.88
CA GLN A 917 26.69 -3.86 27.91
C GLN A 917 25.45 -4.13 28.80
N GLY A 918 24.29 -3.58 28.42
CA GLY A 918 23.03 -3.72 29.16
C GLY A 918 23.14 -3.16 30.58
N THR A 919 22.28 -3.66 31.47
CA THR A 919 22.25 -3.35 32.90
C THR A 919 23.63 -3.34 33.57
N THR A 920 24.51 -4.29 33.19
CA THR A 920 25.86 -4.39 33.78
C THR A 920 26.77 -3.21 33.40
N GLY A 921 26.56 -2.63 32.21
CA GLY A 921 27.25 -1.42 31.77
C GLY A 921 26.83 -0.20 32.58
N LEU A 922 25.53 -0.01 32.78
CA LEU A 922 25.00 1.12 33.56
C LEU A 922 25.48 1.08 35.01
N LEU A 923 25.37 -0.06 35.69
CA LEU A 923 25.87 -0.22 37.06
C LEU A 923 27.39 0.01 37.17
N SER A 924 28.16 -0.33 36.13
CA SER A 924 29.60 -0.06 36.06
C SER A 924 29.91 1.43 35.92
N VAL A 925 29.07 2.20 35.20
CA VAL A 925 29.19 3.66 35.09
C VAL A 925 28.81 4.32 36.41
N LEU A 926 27.66 3.96 37.01
CA LEU A 926 27.24 4.50 38.31
C LEU A 926 28.31 4.25 39.39
N GLY A 927 28.85 3.02 39.47
CA GLY A 927 29.94 2.66 40.38
C GLY A 927 31.30 3.32 40.10
N ARG A 928 31.45 4.08 39.00
CA ARG A 928 32.59 4.99 38.79
C ARG A 928 32.28 6.40 39.30
N LEU A 929 31.05 6.87 39.14
CA LEU A 929 30.59 8.16 39.68
C LEU A 929 30.60 8.14 41.22
N THR A 930 30.15 7.06 41.86
CA THR A 930 30.17 6.92 43.33
C THR A 930 31.60 6.97 43.90
N LYS A 931 32.57 6.36 43.21
CA LYS A 931 33.99 6.44 43.59
C LYS A 931 34.54 7.86 43.52
N ILE A 932 34.15 8.65 42.51
CA ILE A 932 34.56 10.07 42.42
C ILE A 932 33.99 10.88 43.59
N SER A 933 32.76 10.59 44.02
CA SER A 933 32.19 11.20 45.23
C SER A 933 32.91 10.78 46.51
N ALA A 934 33.29 9.50 46.63
CA ALA A 934 34.05 9.00 47.77
C ALA A 934 35.47 9.59 47.84
N ASP A 935 36.16 9.74 46.70
CA ASP A 935 37.48 10.37 46.61
C ASP A 935 37.44 11.90 46.86
N ALA A 936 36.29 12.54 46.62
CA ALA A 936 36.07 13.97 46.85
C ALA A 936 35.60 14.30 48.27
N ALA A 937 35.22 13.30 49.07
CA ALA A 937 34.83 13.50 50.47
C ALA A 937 36.06 13.81 51.34
N PRO A 938 36.01 14.80 52.26
CA PRO A 938 37.12 15.09 53.15
C PRO A 938 37.43 13.88 54.05
N ARG A 939 38.73 13.56 54.17
CA ARG A 939 39.24 12.34 54.86
C ARG A 939 38.80 12.21 56.33
N ASP A 940 38.30 13.26 56.95
CA ASP A 940 37.81 13.24 58.33
C ASP A 940 36.49 12.47 58.52
N TYR A 941 35.74 12.18 57.46
CA TYR A 941 34.45 11.46 57.59
C TYR A 941 34.61 10.04 58.18
N PHE A 942 35.70 9.34 57.86
CA PHE A 942 35.99 8.01 58.40
C PHE A 942 36.36 8.00 59.89
N ASN A 943 36.83 9.12 60.45
CA ASN A 943 37.21 9.20 61.86
C ASN A 943 36.02 9.42 62.81
N SER A 944 34.86 9.86 62.31
CA SER A 944 33.67 10.09 63.16
C SER A 944 32.98 8.78 63.59
N LYS A 945 32.93 7.77 62.71
CA LYS A 945 32.30 6.46 62.96
C LYS A 945 33.06 5.52 63.92
N MET A 946 34.22 5.94 64.46
CA MET A 946 34.92 5.21 65.53
C MET A 946 34.67 5.80 66.93
N LYS A 947 33.78 6.79 67.09
CA LYS A 947 33.45 7.43 68.37
C LYS A 947 31.95 7.67 68.63
N ALA A 948 31.07 6.98 67.90
CA ALA A 948 29.62 7.00 68.10
C ALA A 948 29.09 5.56 68.20
#